data_AF-A0AAE0V840-F1
#
_entry.id   AF-A0AAE0V840-F1
#
_cell.length_a   1.000
_cell.length_b   1.000
_cell.length_c   1.000
_cell.angle_alpha   90.00
_cell.angle_beta   90.00
_cell.angle_gamma   90.00
#
_symmetry.space_group_name_H-M   'P 1'
#
loop_
_entity.id
_entity.type
_entity.pdbx_description
1 polymer ?
#
loop_
_entity_poly.entity_id
_entity_poly.type
_entity_poly.pdbx_seq_one_letter_code
_entity_poly.pdbx_strand_id
1 'polypeptide(L)'
;MSHLLGAQDCVESLRRDVIDLQGALVEVFSRTGPVRFRSWKFPDKESCDLDLVQLLEQYDYVEGEKEFNEHSHVVLLELVIDRLLLLLQSFNAYTEQMLGGQKAGDCGQAGGSVCVSPVCVGPVCVGPVVRRYWKNLIHLTSQQRQQKLSSACRSEMSSRSSSSTSQRLAPSSSTSCSLQTAPLPSVRCRSVSCQTVESALVPCSACAGVQATLQDSARAVASLCQALGLSCSLWSFLQAVEETLQLGRLSACDLTLWAREQQRDLRRLHEHVTHVQEKAESLTHTLQRAEEERDELRAQLDREKESSTREREERKRREEEWERRLQGEKLRRDEELKTQQEEEEELREGAAALEVKISELEGELELQRETQQCVERERDSLVDEVHRLHLEEVRWNETEEKKRNLEAELSNTQKLLDKESAKYHSTQRQHEAIAVKQRALLERIDALVQQCEELQSRLEECEDEKAELTDTLTHTTQERDTLQEELTQQKSDFLSLKEERETQCVRLRELEECVSRLTEDLQQAEERERILVAFPELNQQHTTPQSTGDVLCDMEQQLKVNSMRIRVLEQENASLTKTLAKLKDAQSIRLSQQSAGTGDVLCDMEQQLKVNSMRIRVLEQENASLTKTLAKLKDAQSIRLSQQSAGQTPGPDSGSSEVDRRKRTTSSASASSSAHHHQALRLSVVPDAEDTYQKLRQAARAHSTGTHRRRK
;
A
#
# COMPACT_ATOMS: atom_id res chain seq x y z
N MET A 1 35.19 -56.51 -7.01
CA MET A 1 36.07 -57.40 -6.23
C MET A 1 36.38 -56.83 -4.85
N SER A 2 37.27 -55.83 -4.70
CA SER A 2 37.67 -55.30 -3.38
C SER A 2 36.55 -54.66 -2.56
N HIS A 3 35.47 -54.19 -3.18
CA HIS A 3 34.28 -53.64 -2.52
C HIS A 3 33.35 -54.69 -1.88
N LEU A 4 33.57 -56.01 -2.09
CA LEU A 4 32.77 -57.07 -1.46
C LEU A 4 33.42 -57.63 -0.18
N LEU A 5 34.70 -57.36 0.05
CA LEU A 5 35.41 -57.84 1.23
C LEU A 5 34.89 -57.09 2.47
N GLY A 6 34.47 -57.82 3.50
CA GLY A 6 33.87 -57.25 4.70
C GLY A 6 32.48 -56.59 4.53
N ALA A 7 31.82 -56.73 3.38
CA ALA A 7 30.44 -56.26 3.21
C ALA A 7 29.46 -57.11 4.07
N GLN A 8 28.46 -56.46 4.68
CA GLN A 8 27.49 -57.09 5.59
C GLN A 8 26.82 -58.32 4.95
N ASP A 9 26.21 -58.16 3.78
CA ASP A 9 25.51 -59.24 3.08
C ASP A 9 26.41 -60.45 2.82
N CYS A 10 27.69 -60.22 2.52
CA CYS A 10 28.66 -61.29 2.28
C CYS A 10 29.06 -62.00 3.58
N VAL A 11 29.30 -61.24 4.67
CA VAL A 11 29.58 -61.81 6.00
C VAL A 11 28.40 -62.64 6.48
N GLU A 12 27.17 -62.11 6.39
CA GLU A 12 25.96 -62.84 6.74
C GLU A 12 25.67 -64.06 5.86
N SER A 13 25.99 -64.00 4.56
CA SER A 13 25.87 -65.16 3.67
C SER A 13 26.85 -66.26 4.07
N LEU A 14 28.12 -65.93 4.30
CA LEU A 14 29.13 -66.92 4.71
C LEU A 14 28.79 -67.56 6.06
N ARG A 15 28.17 -66.82 6.99
CA ARG A 15 27.65 -67.37 8.25
C ARG A 15 26.58 -68.43 7.99
N ARG A 16 25.62 -68.14 7.10
CA ARG A 16 24.57 -69.10 6.68
C ARG A 16 25.19 -70.32 6.00
N ASP A 17 26.14 -70.13 5.09
CA ASP A 17 26.85 -71.22 4.40
C ASP A 17 27.57 -72.16 5.39
N VAL A 18 28.24 -71.62 6.42
CA VAL A 18 28.88 -72.42 7.48
C VAL A 18 27.85 -73.22 8.29
N ILE A 19 26.70 -72.62 8.61
CA ILE A 19 25.59 -73.28 9.34
C ILE A 19 25.00 -74.43 8.50
N ASP A 20 24.67 -74.17 7.23
CA ASP A 20 24.07 -75.15 6.33
C ASP A 20 25.01 -76.33 6.05
N LEU A 21 26.30 -76.06 5.82
CA LEU A 21 27.32 -77.09 5.68
C LEU A 21 27.53 -77.90 6.96
N GLN A 22 27.44 -77.27 8.14
CA GLN A 22 27.47 -78.00 9.40
C GLN A 22 26.23 -78.87 9.57
N GLY A 23 25.04 -78.42 9.15
CA GLY A 23 23.82 -79.23 9.12
C GLY A 23 23.98 -80.49 8.25
N ALA A 24 24.52 -80.33 7.04
CA ALA A 24 24.83 -81.44 6.14
C ALA A 24 25.87 -82.41 6.74
N LEU A 25 26.90 -81.88 7.41
CA LEU A 25 27.91 -82.68 8.12
C LEU A 25 27.31 -83.50 9.27
N VAL A 26 26.40 -82.92 10.06
CA VAL A 26 25.69 -83.65 11.12
C VAL A 26 24.85 -84.79 10.53
N GLU A 27 24.18 -84.58 9.40
CA GLU A 27 23.44 -85.65 8.73
C GLU A 27 24.38 -86.77 8.24
N VAL A 28 25.53 -86.43 7.65
CA VAL A 28 26.54 -87.41 7.22
C VAL A 28 27.12 -88.17 8.43
N PHE A 29 27.51 -87.47 9.48
CA PHE A 29 28.04 -88.05 10.73
C PHE A 29 27.05 -88.98 11.43
N SER A 30 25.74 -88.78 11.28
CA SER A 30 24.73 -89.74 11.76
C SER A 30 24.86 -91.13 11.14
N ARG A 31 25.47 -91.23 9.94
CA ARG A 31 25.65 -92.48 9.17
C ARG A 31 27.08 -92.99 9.19
N THR A 32 28.07 -92.09 9.25
CA THR A 32 29.50 -92.44 9.23
C THR A 32 30.14 -92.52 10.62
N GLY A 33 29.51 -91.95 11.64
CA GLY A 33 30.19 -91.49 12.85
C GLY A 33 31.03 -90.22 12.59
N PRO A 34 31.48 -89.53 13.65
CA PRO A 34 32.34 -88.36 13.53
C PRO A 34 33.70 -88.74 12.96
N VAL A 35 34.12 -88.08 11.88
CA VAL A 35 35.40 -88.38 11.22
C VAL A 35 36.43 -87.32 11.57
N ARG A 36 37.56 -87.77 12.13
CA ARG A 36 38.62 -86.89 12.67
C ARG A 36 39.65 -86.55 11.60
N PHE A 37 39.65 -85.29 11.19
CA PHE A 37 40.67 -84.68 10.35
C PHE A 37 41.02 -83.31 10.89
N ARG A 38 42.30 -82.95 10.82
CA ARG A 38 42.84 -81.61 11.07
C ARG A 38 42.02 -80.54 10.36
N SER A 39 41.69 -79.46 11.07
CA SER A 39 41.04 -78.30 10.46
C SER A 39 41.99 -77.60 9.47
N TRP A 40 41.42 -77.21 8.33
CA TRP A 40 42.03 -76.33 7.34
C TRP A 40 42.31 -74.94 7.95
N LYS A 41 41.32 -74.34 8.63
CA LYS A 41 41.47 -73.00 9.22
C LYS A 41 42.25 -73.00 10.55
N PHE A 42 42.13 -74.05 11.36
CA PHE A 42 42.78 -74.18 12.66
C PHE A 42 43.61 -75.48 12.74
N PRO A 43 44.80 -75.55 12.13
CA PRO A 43 45.57 -76.80 11.99
C PRO A 43 45.98 -77.51 13.29
N ASP A 44 45.83 -76.86 14.44
CA ASP A 44 46.07 -77.42 15.78
C ASP A 44 44.83 -78.08 16.40
N LYS A 45 43.67 -77.99 15.73
CA LYS A 45 42.38 -78.56 16.14
C LYS A 45 41.89 -79.59 15.11
N GLU A 46 41.08 -80.53 15.57
CA GLU A 46 40.30 -81.40 14.68
C GLU A 46 39.07 -80.63 14.16
N SER A 47 38.79 -80.73 12.86
CA SER A 47 37.68 -80.05 12.19
C SER A 47 36.31 -80.49 12.74
N CYS A 48 36.15 -81.77 13.12
CA CYS A 48 34.92 -82.26 13.73
C CYS A 48 34.65 -81.69 15.14
N ASP A 49 35.68 -81.17 15.82
CA ASP A 49 35.64 -80.73 17.21
C ASP A 49 35.67 -79.18 17.33
N LEU A 50 35.46 -78.45 16.24
CA LEU A 50 35.35 -76.99 16.27
C LEU A 50 34.01 -76.54 16.88
N ASP A 51 34.08 -75.68 17.90
CA ASP A 51 32.92 -74.97 18.44
C ASP A 51 32.49 -73.86 17.45
N LEU A 52 31.59 -74.23 16.54
CA LEU A 52 31.06 -73.30 15.54
C LEU A 52 30.10 -72.27 16.13
N VAL A 53 29.51 -72.51 17.31
CA VAL A 53 28.66 -71.52 17.97
C VAL A 53 29.56 -70.38 18.46
N GLN A 54 30.63 -70.70 19.19
CA GLN A 54 31.61 -69.71 19.62
C GLN A 54 32.29 -69.00 18.45
N LEU A 55 32.65 -69.72 17.37
CA LEU A 55 33.30 -69.12 16.21
C LEU A 55 32.34 -68.18 15.44
N LEU A 56 31.06 -68.52 15.31
CA LEU A 56 30.08 -67.63 14.69
C LEU A 56 29.74 -66.45 15.62
N GLU A 57 29.71 -66.60 16.94
CA GLU A 57 29.60 -65.44 17.84
C GLU A 57 30.84 -64.52 17.75
N GLN A 58 32.03 -65.08 17.53
CA GLN A 58 33.28 -64.32 17.46
C GLN A 58 33.48 -63.57 16.12
N TYR A 59 33.00 -64.10 15.00
CA TYR A 59 33.24 -63.54 13.65
C TYR A 59 31.93 -63.09 12.98
N ASP A 60 31.28 -62.07 13.56
CA ASP A 60 30.09 -61.42 13.00
C ASP A 60 30.42 -60.10 12.26
N TYR A 61 29.42 -59.46 11.67
CA TYR A 61 29.50 -58.11 11.13
C TYR A 61 29.32 -57.06 12.24
N VAL A 62 30.21 -56.09 12.31
CA VAL A 62 30.17 -54.96 13.26
C VAL A 62 30.16 -53.64 12.49
N GLU A 63 29.11 -52.84 12.67
CA GLU A 63 28.96 -51.57 11.96
C GLU A 63 30.09 -50.59 12.33
N GLY A 64 30.76 -50.03 11.32
CA GLY A 64 31.90 -49.12 11.48
C GLY A 64 33.29 -49.78 11.54
N GLU A 65 33.41 -51.07 11.84
CA GLU A 65 34.71 -51.75 12.00
C GLU A 65 35.16 -52.47 10.72
N LYS A 66 35.55 -51.70 9.70
CA LYS A 66 35.90 -52.24 8.37
C LYS A 66 36.99 -53.32 8.40
N GLU A 67 38.10 -53.10 9.09
CA GLU A 67 39.21 -54.07 9.15
C GLU A 67 38.80 -55.38 9.86
N PHE A 68 37.95 -55.28 10.89
CA PHE A 68 37.39 -56.44 11.56
C PHE A 68 36.44 -57.22 10.64
N ASN A 69 35.57 -56.53 9.91
CA ASN A 69 34.64 -57.17 8.97
C ASN A 69 35.38 -57.85 7.81
N GLU A 70 36.44 -57.24 7.28
CA GLU A 70 37.31 -57.88 6.28
C GLU A 70 37.99 -59.14 6.86
N HIS A 71 38.44 -59.10 8.13
CA HIS A 71 38.98 -60.28 8.81
C HIS A 71 37.94 -61.37 9.04
N SER A 72 36.75 -61.03 9.55
CA SER A 72 35.62 -61.96 9.74
C SER A 72 35.20 -62.61 8.42
N HIS A 73 35.10 -61.84 7.34
CA HIS A 73 34.82 -62.37 6.00
C HIS A 73 35.85 -63.44 5.59
N VAL A 74 37.14 -63.15 5.73
CA VAL A 74 38.20 -64.12 5.39
C VAL A 74 38.14 -65.36 6.30
N VAL A 75 37.95 -65.20 7.61
CA VAL A 75 37.86 -66.34 8.54
C VAL A 75 36.63 -67.21 8.26
N LEU A 76 35.48 -66.62 7.95
CA LEU A 76 34.27 -67.34 7.58
C LEU A 76 34.43 -68.08 6.24
N LEU A 77 35.05 -67.46 5.24
CA LEU A 77 35.35 -68.12 3.95
C LEU A 77 36.28 -69.34 4.13
N GLU A 78 37.32 -69.19 4.95
CA GLU A 78 38.22 -70.30 5.31
C GLU A 78 37.49 -71.39 6.12
N LEU A 79 36.48 -71.04 6.93
CA LEU A 79 35.60 -72.00 7.60
C LEU A 79 34.64 -72.72 6.63
N VAL A 80 34.11 -72.04 5.60
CA VAL A 80 33.36 -72.70 4.51
C VAL A 80 34.23 -73.75 3.81
N ILE A 81 35.48 -73.40 3.47
CA ILE A 81 36.46 -74.33 2.88
C ILE A 81 36.73 -75.50 3.83
N ASP A 82 36.90 -75.24 5.13
CA ASP A 82 37.09 -76.26 6.16
C ASP A 82 35.91 -77.25 6.24
N ARG A 83 34.67 -76.76 6.30
CA ARG A 83 33.46 -77.60 6.31
C ARG A 83 33.33 -78.43 5.03
N LEU A 84 33.58 -77.84 3.86
CA LEU A 84 33.55 -78.54 2.56
C LEU A 84 34.61 -79.65 2.48
N LEU A 85 35.83 -79.38 2.96
CA LEU A 85 36.89 -80.39 3.02
C LEU A 85 36.50 -81.54 3.96
N LEU A 86 35.98 -81.24 5.15
CA LEU A 86 35.49 -82.25 6.08
C LEU A 86 34.36 -83.08 5.46
N LEU A 87 33.46 -82.49 4.67
CA LEU A 87 32.38 -83.20 3.99
C LEU A 87 32.90 -84.18 2.92
N LEU A 88 33.85 -83.73 2.08
CA LEU A 88 34.52 -84.58 1.09
C LEU A 88 35.33 -85.71 1.75
N GLN A 89 36.00 -85.41 2.86
CA GLN A 89 36.74 -86.39 3.65
C GLN A 89 35.82 -87.40 4.35
N SER A 90 34.64 -86.97 4.82
CA SER A 90 33.61 -87.84 5.39
C SER A 90 33.02 -88.79 4.36
N PHE A 91 32.78 -88.29 3.12
CA PHE A 91 32.42 -89.15 1.99
C PHE A 91 33.52 -90.16 1.65
N ASN A 92 34.80 -89.77 1.72
CA ASN A 92 35.92 -90.70 1.51
C ASN A 92 35.95 -91.80 2.58
N ALA A 93 35.75 -91.45 3.85
CA ALA A 93 35.65 -92.43 4.94
C ALA A 93 34.45 -93.37 4.76
N TYR A 94 33.27 -92.83 4.42
CA TYR A 94 32.07 -93.61 4.14
C TYR A 94 32.26 -94.59 2.98
N THR A 95 32.81 -94.12 1.86
CA THR A 95 33.07 -94.97 0.69
C THR A 95 34.10 -96.04 0.99
N GLU A 96 35.13 -95.75 1.78
CA GLU A 96 36.12 -96.75 2.21
C GLU A 96 35.52 -97.78 3.18
N GLN A 97 34.58 -97.38 4.04
CA GLN A 97 33.80 -98.32 4.88
C GLN A 97 32.89 -99.22 4.04
N MET A 98 32.17 -98.65 3.06
CA MET A 98 31.27 -99.40 2.15
C MET A 98 32.03 -100.34 1.20
N LEU A 99 33.18 -99.92 0.69
CA LEU A 99 34.04 -100.73 -0.19
C LEU A 99 34.85 -101.77 0.60
N GLY A 100 35.31 -101.44 1.80
CA GLY A 100 36.00 -102.33 2.72
C GLY A 100 35.14 -103.50 3.21
N GLY A 101 33.81 -103.32 3.26
CA GLY A 101 32.84 -104.35 3.65
C GLY A 101 32.84 -105.62 2.79
N GLN A 102 33.51 -105.65 1.63
CA GLN A 102 33.69 -106.86 0.81
C GLN A 102 35.03 -107.59 1.05
N LYS A 103 35.87 -107.12 1.98
CA LYS A 103 37.03 -107.85 2.51
C LYS A 103 36.88 -108.17 4.00
N ALA A 104 35.69 -108.68 4.37
CA ALA A 104 35.46 -109.37 5.65
C ALA A 104 35.53 -110.89 5.45
N GLY A 105 36.64 -111.36 4.88
CA GLY A 105 37.02 -112.76 4.79
C GLY A 105 38.49 -112.86 5.15
N ASP A 106 38.76 -113.48 6.30
CA ASP A 106 40.09 -113.78 6.84
C ASP A 106 40.93 -112.61 7.41
N CYS A 107 40.50 -112.09 8.57
CA CYS A 107 41.40 -111.80 9.69
C CYS A 107 40.63 -111.69 11.02
N GLY A 108 41.06 -112.44 12.04
CA GLY A 108 40.42 -112.46 13.36
C GLY A 108 41.01 -111.46 14.34
N GLN A 109 40.19 -111.04 15.31
CA GLN A 109 40.56 -110.52 16.64
C GLN A 109 41.67 -109.44 16.72
N ALA A 110 41.26 -108.18 16.59
CA ALA A 110 41.68 -107.13 17.53
C ALA A 110 40.57 -106.07 17.63
N GLY A 111 40.12 -105.76 18.85
CA GLY A 111 39.15 -104.69 19.08
C GLY A 111 39.84 -103.35 19.28
N GLY A 112 39.19 -102.26 18.87
CA GLY A 112 39.57 -100.89 19.22
C GLY A 112 40.23 -100.10 18.09
N SER A 113 39.58 -98.98 17.74
CA SER A 113 40.06 -97.91 16.85
C SER A 113 40.35 -98.31 15.39
N VAL A 114 39.53 -97.79 14.47
CA VAL A 114 39.88 -97.72 13.04
C VAL A 114 40.98 -96.67 12.86
N CYS A 115 42.22 -97.11 13.08
CA CYS A 115 43.41 -96.29 12.86
C CYS A 115 43.62 -96.10 11.35
N VAL A 116 43.05 -95.03 10.79
CA VAL A 116 43.46 -94.52 9.48
C VAL A 116 44.97 -94.27 9.53
N SER A 117 45.68 -94.79 8.51
CA SER A 117 47.16 -94.86 8.49
C SER A 117 47.84 -93.53 8.87
N PRO A 118 48.89 -93.55 9.73
CA PRO A 118 49.58 -92.34 10.20
C PRO A 118 50.53 -91.76 9.14
N VAL A 119 49.98 -91.37 7.99
CA VAL A 119 50.69 -90.71 6.88
C VAL A 119 49.87 -89.50 6.42
N CYS A 120 49.79 -88.49 7.28
CA CYS A 120 49.40 -87.11 6.96
C CYS A 120 49.70 -86.17 8.16
N VAL A 121 50.97 -86.03 8.56
CA VAL A 121 51.42 -84.93 9.44
C VAL A 121 51.85 -83.70 8.60
N GLY A 122 51.32 -83.60 7.38
CA GLY A 122 51.48 -82.45 6.49
C GLY A 122 50.20 -81.61 6.45
N PRO A 123 50.26 -80.36 5.97
CA PRO A 123 49.09 -79.50 5.82
C PRO A 123 48.02 -80.17 4.95
N VAL A 124 46.75 -79.95 5.30
CA VAL A 124 45.60 -80.53 4.60
C VAL A 124 45.48 -79.89 3.21
N CYS A 125 46.01 -80.54 2.18
CA CYS A 125 45.93 -80.03 0.81
C CYS A 125 44.59 -80.40 0.15
N VAL A 126 43.90 -79.41 -0.44
CA VAL A 126 42.64 -79.57 -1.18
C VAL A 126 42.76 -80.61 -2.31
N GLY A 127 43.82 -80.51 -3.12
CA GLY A 127 44.02 -81.33 -4.33
C GLY A 127 43.97 -82.86 -4.07
N PRO A 128 44.76 -83.40 -3.13
CA PRO A 128 44.67 -84.81 -2.72
C PRO A 128 43.29 -85.24 -2.21
N VAL A 129 42.62 -84.42 -1.38
CA VAL A 129 41.28 -84.72 -0.83
C VAL A 129 40.26 -84.84 -1.96
N VAL A 130 40.21 -83.85 -2.85
CA VAL A 130 39.30 -83.81 -4.01
C VAL A 130 39.62 -84.95 -4.99
N ARG A 131 40.90 -85.26 -5.24
CA ARG A 131 41.30 -86.39 -6.11
C ARG A 131 40.85 -87.73 -5.54
N ARG A 132 40.94 -87.93 -4.21
CA ARG A 132 40.46 -89.14 -3.53
C ARG A 132 38.93 -89.25 -3.61
N TYR A 133 38.22 -88.14 -3.41
CA TYR A 133 36.77 -88.05 -3.57
C TYR A 133 36.33 -88.49 -4.98
N TRP A 134 36.87 -87.89 -6.04
CA TRP A 134 36.51 -88.27 -7.42
C TRP A 134 36.84 -89.73 -7.73
N LYS A 135 37.98 -90.24 -7.27
CA LYS A 135 38.35 -91.65 -7.44
C LYS A 135 37.35 -92.58 -6.74
N ASN A 136 36.99 -92.29 -5.49
CA ASN A 136 36.05 -93.10 -4.72
C ASN A 136 34.62 -93.00 -5.28
N LEU A 137 34.20 -91.84 -5.79
CA LEU A 137 32.91 -91.64 -6.46
C LEU A 137 32.81 -92.45 -7.76
N ILE A 138 33.86 -92.46 -8.60
CA ILE A 138 33.94 -93.29 -9.81
C ILE A 138 33.93 -94.79 -9.45
N HIS A 139 34.58 -95.17 -8.35
CA HIS A 139 34.60 -96.56 -7.89
C HIS A 139 33.22 -97.01 -7.33
N LEU A 140 32.55 -96.16 -6.55
CA LEU A 140 31.21 -96.43 -6.03
C LEU A 140 30.17 -96.53 -7.16
N THR A 141 30.20 -95.59 -8.12
CA THR A 141 29.27 -95.60 -9.26
C THR A 141 29.50 -96.77 -10.22
N SER A 142 30.76 -97.18 -10.44
CA SER A 142 31.04 -98.38 -11.24
C SER A 142 30.61 -99.67 -10.53
N GLN A 143 30.85 -99.80 -9.21
CA GLN A 143 30.38 -100.94 -8.43
C GLN A 143 28.84 -100.98 -8.34
N GLN A 144 28.17 -99.85 -8.16
CA GLN A 144 26.69 -99.78 -8.14
C GLN A 144 26.09 -100.12 -9.51
N ARG A 145 26.76 -99.77 -10.62
CA ARG A 145 26.39 -100.17 -11.98
C ARG A 145 26.57 -101.68 -12.18
N GLN A 146 27.67 -102.26 -11.70
CA GLN A 146 27.88 -103.72 -11.71
C GLN A 146 26.87 -104.46 -10.82
N GLN A 147 26.54 -103.92 -9.65
CA GLN A 147 25.50 -104.49 -8.77
C GLN A 147 24.13 -104.48 -9.44
N LYS A 148 23.70 -103.35 -10.05
CA LYS A 148 22.44 -103.28 -10.81
C LYS A 148 22.38 -104.26 -11.98
N LEU A 149 23.49 -104.45 -12.70
CA LEU A 149 23.59 -105.46 -13.77
C LEU A 149 23.52 -106.89 -13.20
N SER A 150 24.20 -107.17 -12.08
CA SER A 150 24.18 -108.49 -11.42
C SER A 150 22.82 -108.82 -10.79
N SER A 151 22.05 -107.82 -10.32
CA SER A 151 20.69 -108.02 -9.82
C SER A 151 19.68 -108.23 -10.94
N ALA A 152 19.90 -107.64 -12.13
CA ALA A 152 19.10 -107.94 -13.31
C ALA A 152 19.36 -109.39 -13.78
N CYS A 153 20.62 -109.82 -13.87
CA CYS A 153 20.98 -111.19 -14.25
C CYS A 153 20.55 -112.28 -13.23
N ARG A 154 20.11 -111.92 -12.02
CA ARG A 154 19.51 -112.86 -11.06
C ARG A 154 18.02 -113.14 -11.30
N SER A 155 17.35 -112.41 -12.19
CA SER A 155 15.94 -112.65 -12.53
C SER A 155 15.73 -113.53 -13.77
N GLU A 156 16.79 -113.83 -14.53
CA GLU A 156 16.74 -114.62 -15.78
C GLU A 156 17.75 -115.78 -15.81
N MET A 157 17.71 -116.65 -14.79
CA MET A 157 18.35 -117.97 -14.87
C MET A 157 17.65 -119.02 -14.00
N SER A 158 16.36 -119.25 -14.24
CA SER A 158 15.60 -120.34 -13.61
C SER A 158 14.84 -121.18 -14.64
N SER A 159 15.54 -121.77 -15.61
CA SER A 159 15.04 -122.98 -16.28
C SER A 159 16.15 -123.84 -16.93
N ARG A 160 16.06 -125.15 -16.66
CA ARG A 160 16.61 -126.28 -17.45
C ARG A 160 18.09 -126.64 -17.32
N SER A 161 18.31 -127.51 -16.34
CA SER A 161 19.40 -128.46 -16.18
C SER A 161 19.30 -129.69 -17.10
N SER A 162 20.40 -130.46 -17.18
CA SER A 162 20.56 -131.82 -17.75
C SER A 162 20.55 -131.94 -19.30
N SER A 163 21.32 -132.84 -19.94
CA SER A 163 22.13 -133.97 -19.45
C SER A 163 23.34 -134.29 -20.34
N SER A 164 24.37 -134.92 -19.76
CA SER A 164 25.53 -135.55 -20.42
C SER A 164 25.19 -136.89 -21.11
N THR A 165 26.00 -137.33 -22.09
CA THR A 165 26.48 -138.73 -22.27
C THR A 165 27.62 -138.81 -23.31
N SER A 166 28.48 -139.82 -23.20
CA SER A 166 29.68 -140.07 -24.02
C SER A 166 29.65 -141.48 -24.65
N GLN A 167 30.21 -141.65 -25.86
CA GLN A 167 30.65 -142.88 -26.58
C GLN A 167 31.07 -142.43 -28.00
N ARG A 168 32.16 -142.81 -28.69
CA ARG A 168 33.16 -143.91 -28.68
C ARG A 168 32.74 -145.21 -29.42
N LEU A 169 33.62 -145.63 -30.36
CA LEU A 169 33.66 -146.92 -31.09
C LEU A 169 32.65 -147.11 -32.26
N ALA A 170 32.91 -147.85 -33.35
CA ALA A 170 34.16 -148.29 -34.02
C ALA A 170 33.85 -148.73 -35.50
N PRO A 171 34.42 -149.77 -36.17
CA PRO A 171 34.88 -149.60 -37.57
C PRO A 171 34.32 -150.61 -38.61
N SER A 172 34.56 -150.33 -39.90
CA SER A 172 34.42 -151.26 -41.04
C SER A 172 35.09 -150.65 -42.27
N SER A 173 35.70 -151.37 -43.21
CA SER A 173 35.77 -152.82 -43.41
C SER A 173 37.05 -153.24 -44.14
N SER A 174 37.53 -154.43 -43.80
CA SER A 174 38.55 -155.19 -44.54
C SER A 174 38.13 -155.53 -45.98
N THR A 175 39.05 -155.42 -46.93
CA THR A 175 39.00 -156.24 -48.17
C THR A 175 40.33 -156.95 -48.38
N SER A 176 40.22 -158.27 -48.42
CA SER A 176 41.25 -159.30 -48.53
C SER A 176 42.23 -159.15 -49.70
N CYS A 177 43.47 -159.59 -49.46
CA CYS A 177 44.39 -160.01 -50.50
C CYS A 177 43.76 -161.09 -51.42
N SER A 178 44.14 -161.11 -52.70
CA SER A 178 44.12 -162.34 -53.49
C SER A 178 45.24 -162.31 -54.53
N LEU A 179 46.34 -162.97 -54.18
CA LEU A 179 47.31 -163.48 -55.13
C LEU A 179 46.60 -164.47 -56.05
N GLN A 180 46.53 -164.20 -57.35
CA GLN A 180 46.30 -165.24 -58.35
C GLN A 180 47.49 -165.31 -59.28
N THR A 181 48.47 -166.08 -58.80
CA THR A 181 49.60 -166.65 -59.53
C THR A 181 49.11 -167.29 -60.83
N ALA A 182 49.89 -167.10 -61.91
CA ALA A 182 49.62 -167.74 -63.20
C ALA A 182 49.57 -169.28 -63.09
N PRO A 183 48.74 -169.96 -63.90
CA PRO A 183 48.71 -171.41 -63.94
C PRO A 183 49.92 -171.96 -64.69
N LEU A 184 50.97 -172.35 -63.96
CA LEU A 184 51.79 -173.50 -64.35
C LEU A 184 51.29 -174.71 -63.57
N PRO A 185 51.04 -175.83 -64.28
CA PRO A 185 51.87 -176.97 -63.91
C PRO A 185 52.37 -177.81 -65.10
N SER A 186 53.58 -178.33 -64.92
CA SER A 186 53.98 -179.65 -65.42
C SER A 186 53.98 -179.84 -66.95
N VAL A 187 54.85 -179.09 -67.64
CA VAL A 187 55.68 -179.75 -68.65
C VAL A 187 56.43 -180.86 -67.92
N ARG A 188 56.01 -182.12 -68.14
CA ARG A 188 56.82 -183.29 -67.79
C ARG A 188 58.09 -183.23 -68.64
N CYS A 189 59.14 -182.61 -68.10
CA CYS A 189 60.50 -182.83 -68.59
C CYS A 189 60.83 -184.30 -68.39
N ARG A 190 60.49 -185.11 -69.40
CA ARG A 190 61.06 -186.44 -69.57
C ARG A 190 62.57 -186.23 -69.60
N SER A 191 63.26 -186.69 -68.56
CA SER A 191 64.72 -186.75 -68.54
C SER A 191 65.15 -187.78 -69.59
N VAL A 192 65.21 -187.34 -70.84
CA VAL A 192 65.86 -188.09 -71.91
C VAL A 192 67.34 -187.84 -71.72
N SER A 193 67.98 -188.68 -70.92
CA SER A 193 69.42 -188.68 -70.69
C SER A 193 70.13 -189.08 -71.99
N CYS A 194 70.34 -188.12 -72.88
CA CYS A 194 71.11 -188.28 -74.11
C CYS A 194 72.62 -188.07 -73.91
N GLN A 195 73.07 -187.79 -72.68
CA GLN A 195 74.49 -187.73 -72.32
C GLN A 195 75.00 -189.13 -71.94
N THR A 196 76.04 -189.56 -72.65
CA THR A 196 76.89 -190.70 -72.31
C THR A 196 77.72 -190.42 -71.06
N VAL A 197 78.25 -191.45 -70.41
CA VAL A 197 79.03 -191.33 -69.15
C VAL A 197 80.21 -190.35 -69.27
N GLU A 198 80.81 -190.24 -70.46
CA GLU A 198 81.91 -189.31 -70.76
C GLU A 198 81.45 -187.85 -70.94
N SER A 199 80.20 -187.62 -71.39
CA SER A 199 79.64 -186.28 -71.58
C SER A 199 78.82 -185.77 -70.37
N ALA A 200 78.55 -186.62 -69.39
CA ALA A 200 78.02 -186.22 -68.08
C ALA A 200 79.02 -185.40 -67.23
N LEU A 201 80.32 -185.44 -67.58
CA LEU A 201 81.40 -184.75 -66.87
C LEU A 201 81.66 -183.32 -67.37
N VAL A 202 80.85 -182.76 -68.28
CA VAL A 202 80.96 -181.37 -68.76
C VAL A 202 79.56 -180.77 -69.00
N PRO A 203 79.21 -179.60 -68.44
CA PRO A 203 77.95 -178.93 -68.76
C PRO A 203 77.94 -178.49 -70.24
N CYS A 204 76.80 -178.59 -70.92
CA CYS A 204 76.68 -178.09 -72.29
C CYS A 204 76.84 -176.56 -72.35
N SER A 205 77.17 -176.02 -73.52
CA SER A 205 77.39 -174.58 -73.73
C SER A 205 76.20 -173.71 -73.26
N ALA A 206 74.97 -174.20 -73.42
CA ALA A 206 73.78 -173.52 -72.90
C ALA A 206 73.75 -173.46 -71.36
N CYS A 207 74.11 -174.56 -70.67
CA CYS A 207 74.21 -174.57 -69.21
C CYS A 207 75.34 -173.67 -68.71
N ALA A 208 76.49 -173.67 -69.39
CA ALA A 208 77.60 -172.75 -69.07
C ALA A 208 77.19 -171.28 -69.24
N GLY A 209 76.49 -170.95 -70.34
CA GLY A 209 75.95 -169.60 -70.57
C GLY A 209 74.93 -169.16 -69.51
N VAL A 210 74.05 -170.06 -69.06
CA VAL A 210 73.12 -169.80 -67.95
C VAL A 210 73.84 -169.62 -66.62
N GLN A 211 74.90 -170.38 -66.33
CA GLN A 211 75.69 -170.19 -65.10
C GLN A 211 76.47 -168.86 -65.12
N ALA A 212 76.98 -168.43 -66.28
CA ALA A 212 77.63 -167.13 -66.43
C ALA A 212 76.65 -165.96 -66.22
N THR A 213 75.48 -165.98 -66.87
CA THR A 213 74.47 -164.91 -66.69
C THR A 213 73.89 -164.88 -65.27
N LEU A 214 73.78 -166.03 -64.61
CA LEU A 214 73.48 -166.08 -63.17
C LEU A 214 74.56 -165.34 -62.37
N GLN A 215 75.85 -165.64 -62.56
CA GLN A 215 76.94 -164.94 -61.88
C GLN A 215 76.89 -163.43 -62.04
N ASP A 216 76.72 -162.94 -63.27
CA ASP A 216 76.62 -161.52 -63.54
C ASP A 216 75.38 -160.89 -62.88
N SER A 217 74.25 -161.60 -62.85
CA SER A 217 73.05 -161.14 -62.14
C SER A 217 73.25 -161.05 -60.61
N ALA A 218 74.00 -161.96 -59.98
CA ALA A 218 74.29 -161.86 -58.55
C ALA A 218 75.34 -160.80 -58.25
N ARG A 219 76.36 -160.61 -59.10
CA ARG A 219 77.29 -159.48 -58.99
C ARG A 219 76.54 -158.14 -59.04
N ALA A 220 75.53 -158.02 -59.92
CA ALA A 220 74.66 -156.85 -60.00
C ALA A 220 73.72 -156.68 -58.78
N VAL A 221 73.13 -157.76 -58.26
CA VAL A 221 72.34 -157.71 -57.01
C VAL A 221 73.21 -157.36 -55.80
N ALA A 222 74.42 -157.91 -55.74
CA ALA A 222 75.39 -157.65 -54.68
C ALA A 222 75.90 -156.19 -54.68
N SER A 223 76.25 -155.66 -55.85
CA SER A 223 76.66 -154.26 -56.00
C SER A 223 75.52 -153.29 -55.71
N LEU A 224 74.27 -153.62 -56.12
CA LEU A 224 73.10 -152.83 -55.77
C LEU A 224 72.81 -152.84 -54.26
N CYS A 225 72.92 -153.99 -53.60
CA CYS A 225 72.81 -154.07 -52.14
C CYS A 225 73.88 -153.20 -51.47
N GLN A 226 75.15 -153.32 -51.90
CA GLN A 226 76.27 -152.54 -51.37
C GLN A 226 76.07 -151.03 -51.58
N ALA A 227 75.63 -150.60 -52.76
CA ALA A 227 75.36 -149.19 -53.07
C ALA A 227 74.21 -148.60 -52.23
N LEU A 228 73.27 -149.43 -51.78
CA LEU A 228 72.17 -149.07 -50.89
C LEU A 228 72.48 -149.33 -49.40
N GLY A 229 73.70 -149.76 -49.06
CA GLY A 229 74.09 -150.07 -47.67
C GLY A 229 73.42 -151.31 -47.07
N LEU A 230 72.84 -152.19 -47.89
CA LEU A 230 72.13 -153.39 -47.48
C LEU A 230 73.06 -154.61 -47.41
N SER A 231 72.80 -155.52 -46.46
CA SER A 231 73.50 -156.80 -46.39
C SER A 231 73.15 -157.69 -47.58
N CYS A 232 74.16 -158.28 -48.23
CA CYS A 232 74.02 -159.23 -49.33
C CYS A 232 74.47 -160.63 -48.90
N SER A 233 73.57 -161.60 -49.00
CA SER A 233 73.79 -163.02 -48.68
C SER A 233 74.50 -163.75 -49.82
N LEU A 234 74.22 -163.33 -51.07
CA LEU A 234 74.95 -163.80 -52.26
C LEU A 234 76.45 -163.51 -52.20
N TRP A 235 76.90 -162.48 -51.48
CA TRP A 235 78.32 -162.09 -51.44
C TRP A 235 79.20 -163.23 -50.88
N SER A 236 78.80 -163.83 -49.75
CA SER A 236 79.49 -165.00 -49.18
C SER A 236 79.41 -166.23 -50.08
N PHE A 237 78.33 -166.38 -50.84
CA PHE A 237 78.14 -167.50 -51.75
C PHE A 237 78.98 -167.35 -53.02
N LEU A 238 79.04 -166.14 -53.59
CA LEU A 238 79.90 -165.78 -54.74
C LEU A 238 81.37 -166.05 -54.42
N GLN A 239 81.84 -165.55 -53.26
CA GLN A 239 83.21 -165.79 -52.82
C GLN A 239 83.48 -167.29 -52.61
N ALA A 240 82.58 -168.02 -51.95
CA ALA A 240 82.73 -169.46 -51.75
C ALA A 240 82.77 -170.24 -53.09
N VAL A 241 81.98 -169.86 -54.10
CA VAL A 241 82.02 -170.47 -55.44
C VAL A 241 83.32 -170.13 -56.17
N GLU A 242 83.79 -168.90 -56.09
CA GLU A 242 85.05 -168.46 -56.72
C GLU A 242 86.27 -169.16 -56.10
N GLU A 243 86.24 -169.41 -54.78
CA GLU A 243 87.30 -170.14 -54.05
C GLU A 243 87.24 -171.67 -54.22
N THR A 244 86.05 -172.28 -54.23
CA THR A 244 85.89 -173.76 -54.27
C THR A 244 85.75 -174.35 -55.66
N LEU A 245 85.32 -173.58 -56.67
CA LEU A 245 85.02 -174.07 -58.02
C LEU A 245 85.90 -173.37 -59.06
N GLN A 246 87.20 -173.65 -59.03
CA GLN A 246 88.18 -173.24 -60.06
C GLN A 246 87.83 -173.69 -61.50
N LEU A 247 86.83 -174.58 -61.65
CA LEU A 247 86.27 -175.06 -62.92
C LEU A 247 84.96 -174.36 -63.34
N GLY A 248 84.43 -173.42 -62.54
CA GLY A 248 83.27 -172.58 -62.86
C GLY A 248 81.93 -173.31 -62.98
N ARG A 249 81.73 -174.40 -62.21
CA ARG A 249 80.59 -175.34 -62.38
C ARG A 249 79.73 -175.45 -61.13
N LEU A 250 78.53 -174.89 -61.17
CA LEU A 250 77.54 -175.04 -60.10
C LEU A 250 76.83 -176.40 -60.23
N SER A 251 76.71 -177.13 -59.12
CA SER A 251 75.83 -178.31 -59.03
C SER A 251 74.36 -177.89 -58.96
N ALA A 252 73.44 -178.86 -59.10
CA ALA A 252 72.02 -178.61 -58.88
C ALA A 252 71.72 -178.10 -57.45
N CYS A 253 72.50 -178.53 -56.44
CA CYS A 253 72.37 -178.04 -55.07
C CYS A 253 72.81 -176.57 -54.98
N ASP A 254 73.95 -176.22 -55.59
CA ASP A 254 74.48 -174.86 -55.59
C ASP A 254 73.53 -173.89 -56.30
N LEU A 255 72.91 -174.30 -57.41
CA LEU A 255 71.89 -173.51 -58.10
C LEU A 255 70.63 -173.30 -57.25
N THR A 256 70.22 -174.26 -56.42
CA THR A 256 69.08 -174.07 -55.50
C THR A 256 69.41 -173.17 -54.31
N LEU A 257 70.64 -173.26 -53.78
CA LEU A 257 71.10 -172.35 -52.72
C LEU A 257 71.29 -170.92 -53.25
N TRP A 258 71.85 -170.78 -54.45
CA TRP A 258 71.93 -169.51 -55.19
C TRP A 258 70.57 -168.84 -55.32
N ALA A 259 69.59 -169.56 -55.89
CA ALA A 259 68.26 -169.02 -56.11
C ALA A 259 67.61 -168.56 -54.79
N ARG A 260 67.82 -169.30 -53.69
CA ARG A 260 67.33 -168.94 -52.36
C ARG A 260 67.97 -167.65 -51.83
N GLU A 261 69.30 -167.52 -51.88
CA GLU A 261 69.98 -166.32 -51.37
C GLU A 261 69.76 -165.10 -52.30
N GLN A 262 69.71 -165.29 -53.62
CA GLN A 262 69.30 -164.23 -54.56
C GLN A 262 67.87 -163.75 -54.29
N GLN A 263 66.93 -164.66 -54.06
CA GLN A 263 65.55 -164.30 -53.68
C GLN A 263 65.48 -163.63 -52.29
N ARG A 264 66.43 -163.89 -51.39
CA ARG A 264 66.53 -163.24 -50.08
C ARG A 264 67.03 -161.80 -50.22
N ASP A 265 68.06 -161.58 -51.02
CA ASP A 265 68.60 -160.24 -51.26
C ASP A 265 67.66 -159.37 -52.11
N LEU A 266 67.00 -159.95 -53.11
CA LEU A 266 65.92 -159.29 -53.87
C LEU A 266 64.72 -158.91 -52.97
N ARG A 267 64.42 -159.70 -51.92
CA ARG A 267 63.40 -159.33 -50.93
C ARG A 267 63.83 -158.15 -50.07
N ARG A 268 65.08 -158.11 -49.59
CA ARG A 268 65.63 -156.93 -48.88
C ARG A 268 65.59 -155.67 -49.73
N LEU A 269 65.94 -155.79 -51.02
CA LEU A 269 65.86 -154.69 -51.98
C LEU A 269 64.41 -154.21 -52.16
N HIS A 270 63.45 -155.13 -52.27
CA HIS A 270 62.02 -154.80 -52.34
C HIS A 270 61.51 -154.11 -51.06
N GLU A 271 61.85 -154.63 -49.88
CA GLU A 271 61.53 -154.04 -48.57
C GLU A 271 62.12 -152.63 -48.41
N HIS A 272 63.35 -152.41 -48.88
CA HIS A 272 63.97 -151.08 -48.87
C HIS A 272 63.30 -150.11 -49.86
N VAL A 273 63.00 -150.57 -51.10
CA VAL A 273 62.33 -149.73 -52.11
C VAL A 273 60.92 -149.36 -51.65
N THR A 274 60.15 -150.29 -51.09
CA THR A 274 58.81 -150.01 -50.53
C THR A 274 58.90 -149.04 -49.36
N HIS A 275 59.84 -149.22 -48.41
CA HIS A 275 60.04 -148.26 -47.33
C HIS A 275 60.42 -146.85 -47.82
N VAL A 276 61.27 -146.73 -48.85
CA VAL A 276 61.62 -145.45 -49.47
C VAL A 276 60.42 -144.81 -50.19
N GLN A 277 59.58 -145.61 -50.85
CA GLN A 277 58.33 -145.16 -51.47
C GLN A 277 57.34 -144.64 -50.41
N GLU A 278 57.04 -145.43 -49.38
CA GLU A 278 56.19 -145.05 -48.24
C GLU A 278 56.69 -143.76 -47.57
N LYS A 279 58.02 -143.62 -47.39
CA LYS A 279 58.63 -142.43 -46.81
C LYS A 279 58.55 -141.23 -47.75
N ALA A 280 58.73 -141.41 -49.06
CA ALA A 280 58.57 -140.35 -50.04
C ALA A 280 57.11 -139.86 -50.10
N GLU A 281 56.14 -140.77 -50.13
CA GLU A 281 54.70 -140.47 -50.05
C GLU A 281 54.34 -139.74 -48.75
N SER A 282 54.84 -140.21 -47.60
CA SER A 282 54.68 -139.54 -46.31
C SER A 282 55.26 -138.13 -46.33
N LEU A 283 56.45 -137.93 -46.92
CA LEU A 283 57.09 -136.61 -47.01
C LEU A 283 56.32 -135.69 -47.96
N THR A 284 55.86 -136.18 -49.10
CA THR A 284 54.99 -135.44 -50.03
C THR A 284 53.70 -135.01 -49.35
N HIS A 285 53.05 -135.89 -48.57
CA HIS A 285 51.86 -135.50 -47.82
C HIS A 285 52.17 -134.45 -46.74
N THR A 286 53.28 -134.57 -46.00
CA THR A 286 53.66 -133.53 -45.02
C THR A 286 54.00 -132.19 -45.67
N LEU A 287 54.61 -132.21 -46.87
CA LEU A 287 54.87 -131.00 -47.64
C LEU A 287 53.56 -130.34 -48.07
N GLN A 288 52.62 -131.10 -48.65
CA GLN A 288 51.30 -130.61 -49.05
C GLN A 288 50.56 -129.94 -47.89
N ARG A 289 50.53 -130.57 -46.70
CA ARG A 289 49.92 -129.95 -45.50
C ARG A 289 50.61 -128.64 -45.11
N ALA A 290 51.94 -128.60 -45.14
CA ALA A 290 52.69 -127.37 -44.84
C ALA A 290 52.47 -126.26 -45.89
N GLU A 291 52.20 -126.61 -47.15
CA GLU A 291 51.81 -125.65 -48.19
C GLU A 291 50.38 -125.14 -48.01
N GLU A 292 49.44 -126.02 -47.65
CA GLU A 292 48.07 -125.68 -47.28
C GLU A 292 48.05 -124.75 -46.05
N GLU A 293 48.76 -125.10 -44.98
CA GLU A 293 48.93 -124.27 -43.76
C GLU A 293 49.55 -122.90 -44.10
N ARG A 294 50.58 -122.86 -44.95
CA ARG A 294 51.22 -121.62 -45.41
C ARG A 294 50.23 -120.72 -46.17
N ASP A 295 49.44 -121.28 -47.05
CA ASP A 295 48.52 -120.51 -47.89
C ASP A 295 47.26 -120.11 -47.11
N GLU A 296 46.84 -120.89 -46.12
CA GLU A 296 45.84 -120.46 -45.13
C GLU A 296 46.37 -119.31 -44.27
N LEU A 297 47.60 -119.39 -43.74
CA LEU A 297 48.23 -118.30 -42.97
C LEU A 297 48.42 -117.02 -43.80
N ARG A 298 48.75 -117.13 -45.10
CA ARG A 298 48.77 -115.99 -46.03
C ARG A 298 47.39 -115.37 -46.18
N ALA A 299 46.35 -116.19 -46.39
CA ALA A 299 44.97 -115.71 -46.48
C ALA A 299 44.47 -115.09 -45.17
N GLN A 300 44.90 -115.59 -44.00
CA GLN A 300 44.63 -114.97 -42.71
C GLN A 300 45.31 -113.60 -42.60
N LEU A 301 46.62 -113.52 -42.90
CA LEU A 301 47.39 -112.28 -42.89
C LEU A 301 46.81 -111.22 -43.84
N ASP A 302 46.33 -111.60 -45.02
CA ASP A 302 45.73 -110.63 -45.96
C ASP A 302 44.35 -110.15 -45.49
N ARG A 303 43.51 -111.01 -44.91
CA ARG A 303 42.26 -110.58 -44.22
C ARG A 303 42.56 -109.63 -43.06
N GLU A 304 43.61 -109.89 -42.28
CA GLU A 304 44.03 -109.02 -41.18
C GLU A 304 44.53 -107.66 -41.71
N LYS A 305 45.34 -107.62 -42.77
CA LYS A 305 45.74 -106.36 -43.43
C LYS A 305 44.52 -105.56 -43.87
N GLU A 306 43.54 -106.20 -44.53
CA GLU A 306 42.32 -105.53 -45.00
C GLU A 306 41.44 -105.04 -43.83
N SER A 307 41.28 -105.82 -42.76
CA SER A 307 40.56 -105.35 -41.57
C SER A 307 41.26 -104.14 -40.95
N SER A 308 42.59 -104.19 -40.87
CA SER A 308 43.43 -103.13 -40.33
C SER A 308 43.42 -101.87 -41.22
N THR A 309 43.31 -101.97 -42.54
CA THR A 309 43.12 -100.78 -43.40
C THR A 309 41.72 -100.19 -43.24
N ARG A 310 40.66 -101.02 -43.23
CA ARG A 310 39.28 -100.57 -42.96
C ARG A 310 39.17 -99.85 -41.61
N GLU A 311 39.74 -100.40 -40.54
CA GLU A 311 39.76 -99.75 -39.21
C GLU A 311 40.48 -98.39 -39.21
N ARG A 312 41.58 -98.25 -39.97
CA ARG A 312 42.29 -96.97 -40.12
C ARG A 312 41.46 -95.95 -40.90
N GLU A 313 40.76 -96.38 -41.95
CA GLU A 313 39.86 -95.50 -42.72
C GLU A 313 38.65 -95.06 -41.89
N GLU A 314 38.04 -95.97 -41.14
CA GLU A 314 36.97 -95.61 -40.21
C GLU A 314 37.45 -94.67 -39.11
N ARG A 315 38.66 -94.88 -38.57
CA ARG A 315 39.27 -93.97 -37.59
C ARG A 315 39.43 -92.57 -38.17
N LYS A 316 40.00 -92.44 -39.38
CA LYS A 316 40.12 -91.15 -40.09
C LYS A 316 38.77 -90.48 -40.30
N ARG A 317 37.75 -91.22 -40.77
CA ARG A 317 36.38 -90.67 -40.93
C ARG A 317 35.81 -90.16 -39.62
N ARG A 318 36.01 -90.88 -38.51
CA ARG A 318 35.59 -90.41 -37.17
C ARG A 318 36.36 -89.16 -36.76
N GLU A 319 37.68 -89.09 -37.00
CA GLU A 319 38.52 -87.91 -36.72
C GLU A 319 38.03 -86.69 -37.54
N GLU A 320 37.80 -86.84 -38.85
CA GLU A 320 37.25 -85.81 -39.73
C GLU A 320 35.81 -85.39 -39.36
N GLU A 321 34.98 -86.31 -38.84
CA GLU A 321 33.66 -85.99 -38.29
C GLU A 321 33.75 -85.20 -36.99
N TRP A 322 34.63 -85.60 -36.07
CA TRP A 322 34.85 -84.88 -34.82
C TRP A 322 35.45 -83.49 -35.05
N GLU A 323 36.39 -83.36 -36.00
CA GLU A 323 36.96 -82.07 -36.37
C GLU A 323 35.90 -81.15 -36.98
N ARG A 324 35.05 -81.63 -37.90
CA ARG A 324 33.92 -80.83 -38.43
C ARG A 324 32.92 -80.43 -37.35
N ARG A 325 32.61 -81.32 -36.40
CA ARG A 325 31.75 -80.98 -35.24
C ARG A 325 32.40 -79.90 -34.37
N LEU A 326 33.69 -80.03 -34.07
CA LEU A 326 34.44 -79.07 -33.28
C LEU A 326 34.54 -77.71 -33.98
N GLN A 327 34.76 -77.68 -35.30
CA GLN A 327 34.73 -76.44 -36.11
C GLN A 327 33.33 -75.82 -36.11
N GLY A 328 32.27 -76.62 -36.24
CA GLY A 328 30.88 -76.14 -36.17
C GLY A 328 30.51 -75.58 -34.79
N GLU A 329 30.96 -76.21 -33.70
CA GLU A 329 30.77 -75.65 -32.36
C GLU A 329 31.63 -74.40 -32.10
N LYS A 330 32.84 -74.30 -32.68
CA LYS A 330 33.64 -73.08 -32.61
C LYS A 330 32.93 -71.93 -33.31
N LEU A 331 32.47 -72.15 -34.54
CA LEU A 331 31.72 -71.14 -35.29
C LEU A 331 30.48 -70.67 -34.52
N ARG A 332 29.71 -71.59 -33.93
CA ARG A 332 28.56 -71.23 -33.08
C ARG A 332 28.95 -70.41 -31.87
N ARG A 333 30.04 -70.77 -31.16
CA ARG A 333 30.54 -69.96 -30.04
C ARG A 333 31.01 -68.59 -30.51
N ASP A 334 31.66 -68.49 -31.66
CA ASP A 334 32.10 -67.22 -32.24
C ASP A 334 30.91 -66.36 -32.73
N GLU A 335 29.80 -66.97 -33.14
CA GLU A 335 28.52 -66.32 -33.46
C GLU A 335 27.80 -65.85 -32.18
N GLU A 336 27.66 -66.73 -31.17
CA GLU A 336 27.09 -66.44 -29.85
C GLU A 336 27.84 -65.28 -29.16
N LEU A 337 29.18 -65.29 -29.22
CA LEU A 337 30.02 -64.21 -28.67
C LEU A 337 29.84 -62.88 -29.40
N LYS A 338 29.62 -62.89 -30.73
CA LYS A 338 29.31 -61.66 -31.47
C LYS A 338 27.95 -61.10 -31.10
N THR A 339 26.92 -61.95 -31.03
CA THR A 339 25.59 -61.50 -30.59
C THR A 339 25.63 -60.95 -29.16
N GLN A 340 26.41 -61.56 -28.26
CA GLN A 340 26.61 -61.03 -26.92
C GLN A 340 27.36 -59.69 -26.91
N GLN A 341 28.36 -59.51 -27.77
CA GLN A 341 29.06 -58.22 -27.93
C GLN A 341 28.15 -57.12 -28.46
N GLU A 342 27.30 -57.44 -29.44
CA GLU A 342 26.29 -56.53 -29.99
C GLU A 342 25.24 -56.16 -28.93
N GLU A 343 24.73 -57.12 -28.15
CA GLU A 343 23.83 -56.89 -27.01
C GLU A 343 24.50 -56.06 -25.89
N GLU A 344 25.77 -56.33 -25.56
CA GLU A 344 26.54 -55.54 -24.60
C GLU A 344 26.81 -54.10 -25.09
N GLU A 345 26.98 -53.91 -26.40
CA GLU A 345 27.11 -52.59 -27.03
C GLU A 345 25.78 -51.82 -26.98
N GLU A 346 24.66 -52.44 -27.36
CA GLU A 346 23.32 -51.82 -27.29
C GLU A 346 22.95 -51.43 -25.84
N LEU A 347 23.21 -52.31 -24.87
CA LEU A 347 22.98 -52.02 -23.46
C LEU A 347 23.88 -50.89 -22.94
N ARG A 348 25.11 -50.77 -23.44
CA ARG A 348 26.06 -49.71 -23.06
C ARG A 348 25.69 -48.36 -23.66
N GLU A 349 25.25 -48.33 -24.92
CA GLU A 349 24.69 -47.13 -25.54
C GLU A 349 23.40 -46.68 -24.85
N GLY A 350 22.52 -47.64 -24.51
CA GLY A 350 21.30 -47.39 -23.74
C GLY A 350 21.59 -46.82 -22.34
N ALA A 351 22.60 -47.36 -21.63
CA ALA A 351 23.04 -46.84 -20.35
C ALA A 351 23.57 -45.41 -20.46
N ALA A 352 24.46 -45.12 -21.43
CA ALA A 352 25.00 -43.79 -21.65
C ALA A 352 23.90 -42.76 -22.01
N ALA A 353 22.90 -43.16 -22.81
CA ALA A 353 21.76 -42.31 -23.12
C ALA A 353 20.89 -41.99 -21.88
N LEU A 354 20.75 -42.94 -20.94
CA LEU A 354 20.08 -42.72 -19.67
C LEU A 354 20.90 -41.82 -18.73
N GLU A 355 22.22 -41.96 -18.67
CA GLU A 355 23.11 -41.08 -17.88
C GLU A 355 23.05 -39.62 -18.35
N VAL A 356 23.05 -39.39 -19.67
CA VAL A 356 22.83 -38.05 -20.24
C VAL A 356 21.48 -37.50 -19.81
N LYS A 357 20.40 -38.30 -19.92
CA LYS A 357 19.05 -37.86 -19.55
C LYS A 357 18.87 -37.61 -18.05
N ILE A 358 19.57 -38.36 -17.19
CA ILE A 358 19.64 -38.10 -15.75
C ILE A 358 20.32 -36.74 -15.52
N SER A 359 21.45 -36.48 -16.19
CA SER A 359 22.18 -35.21 -16.10
C SER A 359 21.34 -34.01 -16.57
N GLU A 360 20.54 -34.18 -17.64
CA GLU A 360 19.58 -33.18 -18.12
C GLU A 360 18.51 -32.88 -17.06
N LEU A 361 17.89 -33.92 -16.50
CA LEU A 361 16.85 -33.79 -15.46
C LEU A 361 17.41 -33.21 -14.14
N GLU A 362 18.65 -33.53 -13.77
CA GLU A 362 19.34 -32.91 -12.64
C GLU A 362 19.56 -31.41 -12.87
N GLY A 363 19.96 -31.01 -14.09
CA GLY A 363 20.06 -29.61 -14.49
C GLY A 363 18.71 -28.87 -14.48
N GLU A 364 17.65 -29.50 -14.97
CA GLU A 364 16.28 -28.95 -14.88
C GLU A 364 15.81 -28.78 -13.42
N LEU A 365 16.11 -29.76 -12.56
CA LEU A 365 15.79 -29.68 -11.12
C LEU A 365 16.58 -28.58 -10.42
N GLU A 366 17.85 -28.38 -10.75
CA GLU A 366 18.66 -27.30 -10.17
C GLU A 366 18.12 -25.93 -10.58
N LEU A 367 17.78 -25.75 -11.87
CA LEU A 367 17.13 -24.52 -12.35
C LEU A 367 15.75 -24.28 -11.70
N GLN A 368 14.96 -25.34 -11.45
CA GLN A 368 13.71 -25.23 -10.70
C GLN A 368 13.95 -24.81 -9.24
N ARG A 369 15.00 -25.33 -8.57
CA ARG A 369 15.39 -24.90 -7.22
C ARG A 369 15.82 -23.43 -7.20
N GLU A 370 16.62 -22.99 -8.17
CA GLU A 370 17.04 -21.58 -8.28
C GLU A 370 15.85 -20.64 -8.47
N THR A 371 14.92 -20.98 -9.39
CA THR A 371 13.72 -20.17 -9.62
C THR A 371 12.80 -20.15 -8.40
N GLN A 372 12.61 -21.27 -7.70
CA GLN A 372 11.88 -21.31 -6.43
C GLN A 372 12.53 -20.38 -5.40
N GLN A 373 13.85 -20.46 -5.19
CA GLN A 373 14.56 -19.59 -4.25
C GLN A 373 14.44 -18.11 -4.63
N CYS A 374 14.43 -17.75 -5.91
CA CYS A 374 14.19 -16.38 -6.35
C CYS A 374 12.80 -15.88 -5.94
N VAL A 375 11.75 -16.69 -6.18
CA VAL A 375 10.38 -16.38 -5.76
C VAL A 375 10.25 -16.32 -4.24
N GLU A 376 10.98 -17.14 -3.49
CA GLU A 376 11.02 -17.09 -2.02
C GLU A 376 11.67 -15.80 -1.51
N ARG A 377 12.78 -15.34 -2.11
CA ARG A 377 13.39 -14.03 -1.80
C ARG A 377 12.46 -12.86 -2.14
N GLU A 378 11.75 -12.92 -3.26
CA GLU A 378 10.75 -11.90 -3.62
C GLU A 378 9.57 -11.88 -2.64
N ARG A 379 9.07 -13.06 -2.24
CA ARG A 379 8.04 -13.20 -1.19
C ARG A 379 8.50 -12.54 0.11
N ASP A 380 9.72 -12.83 0.56
CA ASP A 380 10.22 -12.32 1.84
C ASP A 380 10.41 -10.80 1.79
N SER A 381 10.95 -10.26 0.69
CA SER A 381 11.03 -8.81 0.44
C SER A 381 9.66 -8.13 0.43
N LEU A 382 8.64 -8.76 -0.19
CA LEU A 382 7.26 -8.26 -0.17
C LEU A 382 6.61 -8.34 1.22
N VAL A 383 6.96 -9.34 2.02
CA VAL A 383 6.51 -9.45 3.41
C VAL A 383 7.12 -8.34 4.27
N ASP A 384 8.42 -8.06 4.14
CA ASP A 384 9.09 -6.95 4.84
C ASP A 384 8.51 -5.59 4.43
N GLU A 385 8.25 -5.40 3.14
CA GLU A 385 7.60 -4.19 2.60
C GLU A 385 6.19 -4.00 3.17
N VAL A 386 5.38 -5.06 3.25
CA VAL A 386 4.05 -5.02 3.88
C VAL A 386 4.14 -4.67 5.38
N HIS A 387 5.13 -5.21 6.11
CA HIS A 387 5.34 -4.82 7.51
C HIS A 387 5.74 -3.34 7.64
N ARG A 388 6.62 -2.84 6.77
CA ARG A 388 7.01 -1.42 6.73
C ARG A 388 5.82 -0.50 6.45
N LEU A 389 5.01 -0.83 5.44
CA LEU A 389 3.80 -0.08 5.10
C LEU A 389 2.76 -0.11 6.23
N HIS A 390 2.63 -1.23 6.94
CA HIS A 390 1.76 -1.30 8.12
C HIS A 390 2.26 -0.41 9.28
N LEU A 391 3.57 -0.34 9.52
CA LEU A 391 4.15 0.61 10.49
C LEU A 391 3.98 2.08 10.05
N GLU A 392 3.94 2.36 8.75
CA GLU A 392 3.58 3.67 8.21
C GLU A 392 2.09 3.99 8.40
N GLU A 393 1.20 3.03 8.18
CA GLU A 393 -0.24 3.14 8.44
C GLU A 393 -0.54 3.40 9.93
N VAL A 394 0.11 2.68 10.85
CA VAL A 394 -0.02 2.91 12.30
C VAL A 394 0.41 4.34 12.67
N ARG A 395 1.59 4.79 12.19
CA ARG A 395 2.06 6.16 12.42
C ARG A 395 1.12 7.21 11.84
N TRP A 396 0.58 6.97 10.63
CA TRP A 396 -0.42 7.85 10.02
C TRP A 396 -1.67 7.96 10.88
N ASN A 397 -2.21 6.83 11.36
CA ASN A 397 -3.39 6.80 12.21
C ASN A 397 -3.17 7.59 13.53
N GLU A 398 -2.00 7.44 14.17
CA GLU A 398 -1.65 8.28 15.33
C GLU A 398 -1.60 9.78 14.99
N THR A 399 -1.09 10.16 13.82
CA THR A 399 -1.04 11.58 13.41
C THR A 399 -2.41 12.15 13.08
N GLU A 400 -3.30 11.36 12.47
CA GLU A 400 -4.69 11.75 12.23
C GLU A 400 -5.48 11.86 13.55
N GLU A 401 -5.23 11.00 14.53
CA GLU A 401 -5.82 11.12 15.87
C GLU A 401 -5.33 12.39 16.59
N LYS A 402 -4.02 12.67 16.58
CA LYS A 402 -3.44 13.91 17.10
C LYS A 402 -4.04 15.15 16.42
N LYS A 403 -4.23 15.11 15.09
CA LYS A 403 -4.91 16.19 14.34
C LYS A 403 -6.36 16.39 14.78
N ARG A 404 -7.15 15.32 14.91
CA ARG A 404 -8.55 15.42 15.39
C ARG A 404 -8.64 16.00 16.81
N ASN A 405 -7.70 15.66 17.68
CA ASN A 405 -7.61 16.23 19.02
C ASN A 405 -7.31 17.73 18.96
N LEU A 406 -6.34 18.16 18.15
CA LEU A 406 -6.03 19.58 17.93
C LEU A 406 -7.20 20.35 17.28
N GLU A 407 -7.93 19.75 16.34
CA GLU A 407 -9.14 20.34 15.76
C GLU A 407 -10.26 20.52 16.81
N ALA A 408 -10.42 19.56 17.72
CA ALA A 408 -11.36 19.67 18.84
C ALA A 408 -10.95 20.72 19.88
N GLU A 409 -9.65 20.81 20.21
CA GLU A 409 -9.09 21.88 21.04
C GLU A 409 -9.31 23.25 20.40
N LEU A 410 -9.00 23.40 19.10
CA LEU A 410 -9.18 24.65 18.36
C LEU A 410 -10.65 25.06 18.27
N SER A 411 -11.57 24.10 18.08
CA SER A 411 -13.02 24.34 18.17
C SER A 411 -13.43 24.84 19.57
N ASN A 412 -12.81 24.34 20.63
CA ASN A 412 -13.09 24.77 22.00
C ASN A 412 -12.48 26.14 22.32
N THR A 413 -11.27 26.45 21.85
CA THR A 413 -10.69 27.79 21.98
C THR A 413 -11.48 28.82 21.19
N GLN A 414 -11.99 28.47 19.99
CA GLN A 414 -12.88 29.35 19.23
C GLN A 414 -14.17 29.64 20.01
N LYS A 415 -14.84 28.62 20.56
CA LYS A 415 -16.04 28.82 21.41
C LYS A 415 -15.77 29.67 22.66
N LEU A 416 -14.55 29.64 23.20
CA LEU A 416 -14.14 30.51 24.31
C LEU A 416 -13.91 31.95 23.82
N LEU A 417 -13.25 32.13 22.69
CA LEU A 417 -13.03 33.43 22.07
C LEU A 417 -14.35 34.09 21.65
N ASP A 418 -15.31 33.34 21.12
CA ASP A 418 -16.64 33.83 20.77
C ASP A 418 -17.41 34.32 22.02
N LYS A 419 -17.28 33.60 23.14
CA LYS A 419 -17.85 34.00 24.45
C LYS A 419 -17.21 35.29 24.98
N GLU A 420 -15.89 35.41 24.94
CA GLU A 420 -15.21 36.65 25.35
C GLU A 420 -15.51 37.82 24.41
N SER A 421 -15.62 37.58 23.11
CA SER A 421 -16.03 38.60 22.12
C SER A 421 -17.48 39.06 22.36
N ALA A 422 -18.39 38.14 22.67
CA ALA A 422 -19.76 38.48 23.05
C ALA A 422 -19.83 39.28 24.36
N LYS A 423 -19.03 38.93 25.38
CA LYS A 423 -18.86 39.73 26.60
C LYS A 423 -18.32 41.12 26.29
N TYR A 424 -17.25 41.22 25.50
CA TYR A 424 -16.65 42.49 25.08
C TYR A 424 -17.66 43.39 24.36
N HIS A 425 -18.40 42.87 23.38
CA HIS A 425 -19.45 43.64 22.70
C HIS A 425 -20.61 44.02 23.62
N SER A 426 -20.91 43.23 24.66
CA SER A 426 -21.88 43.60 25.69
C SER A 426 -21.37 44.75 26.55
N THR A 427 -20.12 44.71 27.00
CA THR A 427 -19.49 45.82 27.75
C THR A 427 -19.30 47.07 26.89
N GLN A 428 -18.99 46.92 25.60
CA GLN A 428 -18.91 48.02 24.64
C GLN A 428 -20.27 48.73 24.51
N ARG A 429 -21.36 47.97 24.32
CA ARG A 429 -22.73 48.53 24.29
C ARG A 429 -23.11 49.23 25.60
N GLN A 430 -22.65 48.73 26.75
CA GLN A 430 -22.82 49.41 28.04
C GLN A 430 -22.03 50.73 28.10
N HIS A 431 -20.78 50.75 27.64
CA HIS A 431 -19.98 51.97 27.53
C HIS A 431 -20.59 52.99 26.57
N GLU A 432 -21.07 52.56 25.40
CA GLU A 432 -21.78 53.41 24.44
C GLU A 432 -23.04 54.01 25.05
N ALA A 433 -23.84 53.21 25.77
CA ALA A 433 -25.03 53.69 26.48
C ALA A 433 -24.69 54.67 27.62
N ILE A 434 -23.59 54.47 28.33
CA ILE A 434 -23.07 55.42 29.33
C ILE A 434 -22.60 56.71 28.66
N ALA A 435 -21.88 56.63 27.53
CA ALA A 435 -21.41 57.79 26.79
C ALA A 435 -22.56 58.60 26.16
N VAL A 436 -23.66 57.96 25.73
CA VAL A 436 -24.89 58.64 25.32
C VAL A 436 -25.53 59.36 26.51
N LYS A 437 -25.63 58.73 27.68
CA LYS A 437 -26.15 59.38 28.90
C LYS A 437 -25.28 60.56 29.34
N GLN A 438 -23.96 60.42 29.29
CA GLN A 438 -23.01 61.50 29.59
C GLN A 438 -23.17 62.68 28.62
N ARG A 439 -23.31 62.42 27.31
CA ARG A 439 -23.60 63.47 26.32
C ARG A 439 -24.93 64.17 26.58
N ALA A 440 -26.01 63.44 26.83
CA ALA A 440 -27.31 64.04 27.16
C ALA A 440 -27.29 64.84 28.48
N LEU A 441 -26.46 64.45 29.45
CA LEU A 441 -26.24 65.23 30.67
C LEU A 441 -25.43 66.50 30.41
N LEU A 442 -24.42 66.45 29.54
CA LEU A 442 -23.67 67.64 29.09
C LEU A 442 -24.58 68.60 28.32
N GLU A 443 -25.34 68.13 27.33
CA GLU A 443 -26.34 68.93 26.60
C GLU A 443 -27.36 69.58 27.55
N ARG A 444 -27.75 68.90 28.64
CA ARG A 444 -28.64 69.48 29.66
C ARG A 444 -27.92 70.52 30.53
N ILE A 445 -26.64 70.34 30.84
CA ILE A 445 -25.82 71.36 31.53
C ILE A 445 -25.65 72.58 30.63
N ASP A 446 -25.29 72.40 29.36
CA ASP A 446 -25.14 73.48 28.39
C ASP A 446 -26.46 74.26 28.21
N ALA A 447 -27.60 73.56 28.13
CA ALA A 447 -28.92 74.20 28.10
C ALA A 447 -29.28 74.93 29.41
N LEU A 448 -28.77 74.48 30.57
CA LEU A 448 -28.91 75.20 31.84
C LEU A 448 -28.00 76.43 31.90
N VAL A 449 -26.79 76.35 31.35
CA VAL A 449 -25.86 77.49 31.21
C VAL A 449 -26.48 78.55 30.30
N GLN A 450 -27.00 78.16 29.13
CA GLN A 450 -27.74 79.06 28.24
C GLN A 450 -28.96 79.71 28.94
N GLN A 451 -29.70 78.97 29.76
CA GLN A 451 -30.79 79.53 30.57
C GLN A 451 -30.28 80.53 31.62
N CYS A 452 -29.10 80.31 32.21
CA CYS A 452 -28.49 81.28 33.12
C CYS A 452 -27.98 82.53 32.38
N GLU A 453 -27.33 82.37 31.22
CA GLU A 453 -26.86 83.46 30.37
C GLU A 453 -28.04 84.31 29.83
N GLU A 454 -29.13 83.69 29.40
CA GLU A 454 -30.34 84.40 28.95
C GLU A 454 -31.01 85.15 30.11
N LEU A 455 -31.05 84.56 31.31
CA LEU A 455 -31.54 85.25 32.51
C LEU A 455 -30.62 86.40 32.95
N GLN A 456 -29.31 86.28 32.74
CA GLN A 456 -28.34 87.36 32.97
C GLN A 456 -28.54 88.49 31.95
N SER A 457 -28.62 88.18 30.65
CA SER A 457 -28.88 89.18 29.60
C SER A 457 -30.19 89.94 29.83
N ARG A 458 -31.27 89.24 30.23
CA ARG A 458 -32.55 89.87 30.57
C ARG A 458 -32.47 90.71 31.86
N LEU A 459 -31.60 90.33 32.80
CA LEU A 459 -31.36 91.14 34.00
C LEU A 459 -30.58 92.40 33.64
N GLU A 460 -29.55 92.29 32.80
CA GLU A 460 -28.79 93.43 32.25
C GLU A 460 -29.72 94.38 31.48
N GLU A 461 -30.56 93.87 30.57
CA GLU A 461 -31.61 94.64 29.89
C GLU A 461 -32.54 95.36 30.88
N CYS A 462 -33.00 94.68 31.93
CA CYS A 462 -33.85 95.27 32.98
C CYS A 462 -33.10 96.29 33.85
N GLU A 463 -31.79 96.15 34.03
CA GLU A 463 -30.94 97.10 34.77
C GLU A 463 -30.64 98.34 33.93
N ASP A 464 -30.44 98.19 32.62
CA ASP A 464 -30.30 99.28 31.64
C ASP A 464 -31.64 100.04 31.47
N GLU A 465 -32.77 99.36 31.25
CA GLU A 465 -34.10 99.99 31.22
C GLU A 465 -34.39 100.77 32.51
N LYS A 466 -33.98 100.21 33.66
CA LYS A 466 -34.11 100.89 34.96
C LYS A 466 -33.18 102.11 35.07
N ALA A 467 -31.98 102.05 34.50
CA ALA A 467 -31.07 103.19 34.42
C ALA A 467 -31.65 104.32 33.56
N GLU A 468 -32.16 104.01 32.37
CA GLU A 468 -32.87 104.96 31.49
C GLU A 468 -34.12 105.56 32.17
N LEU A 469 -34.89 104.75 32.91
CA LEU A 469 -36.03 105.22 33.69
C LEU A 469 -35.60 106.12 34.86
N THR A 470 -34.45 105.88 35.50
CA THR A 470 -33.92 106.81 36.49
C THR A 470 -33.42 108.11 35.86
N ASP A 471 -32.74 108.06 34.71
CA ASP A 471 -32.25 109.26 34.03
C ASP A 471 -33.43 110.13 33.55
N THR A 472 -34.45 109.56 32.93
CA THR A 472 -35.69 110.28 32.55
C THR A 472 -36.46 110.82 33.76
N LEU A 473 -36.45 110.13 34.90
CA LEU A 473 -36.99 110.66 36.16
C LEU A 473 -36.17 111.84 36.70
N THR A 474 -34.84 111.81 36.59
CA THR A 474 -33.99 112.96 36.98
C THR A 474 -34.19 114.16 36.04
N HIS A 475 -34.32 113.92 34.73
CA HIS A 475 -34.63 114.97 33.75
C HIS A 475 -35.98 115.65 34.05
N THR A 476 -37.05 114.86 34.18
CA THR A 476 -38.39 115.39 34.45
C THR A 476 -38.53 116.06 35.82
N THR A 477 -37.73 115.66 36.82
CA THR A 477 -37.68 116.36 38.11
C THR A 477 -36.87 117.66 38.05
N GLN A 478 -35.79 117.72 37.24
CA GLN A 478 -35.09 118.97 36.95
C GLN A 478 -35.98 119.97 36.19
N GLU A 479 -36.69 119.52 35.15
CA GLU A 479 -37.67 120.34 34.40
C GLU A 479 -38.77 120.88 35.32
N ARG A 480 -39.33 120.03 36.21
CA ARG A 480 -40.28 120.46 37.23
C ARG A 480 -39.69 121.57 38.11
N ASP A 481 -38.45 121.42 38.56
CA ASP A 481 -37.84 122.38 39.47
C ASP A 481 -37.54 123.71 38.76
N THR A 482 -37.11 123.70 37.50
CA THR A 482 -36.99 124.94 36.70
C THR A 482 -38.33 125.64 36.51
N LEU A 483 -39.41 124.90 36.21
CA LEU A 483 -40.76 125.47 36.07
C LEU A 483 -41.33 125.97 37.41
N GLN A 484 -40.95 125.34 38.52
CA GLN A 484 -41.31 125.76 39.87
C GLN A 484 -40.59 127.07 40.24
N GLU A 485 -39.30 127.20 39.91
CA GLU A 485 -38.53 128.45 40.08
C GLU A 485 -39.12 129.58 39.23
N GLU A 486 -39.36 129.36 37.94
CA GLU A 486 -40.03 130.32 37.04
C GLU A 486 -41.40 130.77 37.57
N LEU A 487 -42.21 129.83 38.10
CA LEU A 487 -43.50 130.13 38.71
C LEU A 487 -43.36 130.95 40.01
N THR A 488 -42.29 130.77 40.79
CA THR A 488 -42.02 131.63 41.96
C THR A 488 -41.55 133.02 41.56
N GLN A 489 -40.73 133.15 40.52
CA GLN A 489 -40.28 134.44 39.98
C GLN A 489 -41.46 135.25 39.42
N GLN A 490 -42.34 134.63 38.62
CA GLN A 490 -43.55 135.29 38.12
C GLN A 490 -44.48 135.77 39.25
N LYS A 491 -44.50 135.08 40.40
CA LYS A 491 -45.28 135.49 41.58
C LYS A 491 -44.65 136.67 42.33
N SER A 492 -43.32 136.75 42.44
CA SER A 492 -42.67 137.93 43.02
C SER A 492 -42.85 139.17 42.16
N ASP A 493 -42.73 139.02 40.84
CA ASP A 493 -42.86 140.14 39.89
C ASP A 493 -44.29 140.69 39.85
N PHE A 494 -45.29 139.82 39.99
CA PHE A 494 -46.70 140.24 40.12
C PHE A 494 -46.98 141.00 41.43
N LEU A 495 -46.27 140.68 42.52
CA LEU A 495 -46.43 141.37 43.80
C LEU A 495 -45.81 142.78 43.77
N SER A 496 -44.61 142.97 43.22
CA SER A 496 -43.98 144.30 43.11
C SER A 496 -44.80 145.25 42.23
N LEU A 497 -45.28 144.78 41.07
CA LEU A 497 -46.17 145.55 40.18
C LEU A 497 -47.48 145.97 40.87
N LYS A 498 -47.98 145.20 41.83
CA LYS A 498 -49.19 145.54 42.60
C LYS A 498 -48.92 146.65 43.61
N GLU A 499 -47.76 146.64 44.27
CA GLU A 499 -47.33 147.67 45.23
C GLU A 499 -47.03 149.01 44.52
N GLU A 500 -46.37 148.97 43.36
CA GLU A 500 -46.14 150.15 42.52
C GLU A 500 -47.46 150.80 42.08
N ARG A 501 -48.46 150.00 41.69
CA ARG A 501 -49.80 150.51 41.37
C ARG A 501 -50.47 151.16 42.59
N GLU A 502 -50.37 150.57 43.78
CA GLU A 502 -51.01 151.13 44.99
C GLU A 502 -50.38 152.46 45.42
N THR A 503 -49.05 152.59 45.33
CA THR A 503 -48.36 153.88 45.60
C THR A 503 -48.72 154.97 44.58
N GLN A 504 -48.90 154.62 43.30
CA GLN A 504 -49.41 155.57 42.28
C GLN A 504 -50.84 156.04 42.58
N CYS A 505 -51.73 155.14 43.02
CA CYS A 505 -53.10 155.47 43.43
C CYS A 505 -53.21 156.30 44.73
N VAL A 506 -52.15 156.40 45.53
CA VAL A 506 -52.09 157.35 46.67
C VAL A 506 -51.69 158.74 46.18
N ARG A 507 -50.61 158.84 45.39
CA ARG A 507 -50.12 160.12 44.84
C ARG A 507 -51.15 160.83 43.96
N LEU A 508 -51.98 160.08 43.22
CA LEU A 508 -53.08 160.66 42.45
C LEU A 508 -54.14 161.33 43.33
N ARG A 509 -54.53 160.71 44.46
CA ARG A 509 -55.49 161.31 45.41
C ARG A 509 -54.95 162.56 46.09
N GLU A 510 -53.67 162.55 46.49
CA GLU A 510 -53.01 163.73 47.07
C GLU A 510 -52.96 164.91 46.08
N LEU A 511 -52.80 164.63 44.78
CA LEU A 511 -52.85 165.63 43.71
C LEU A 511 -54.27 166.15 43.49
N GLU A 512 -55.28 165.27 43.43
CA GLU A 512 -56.69 165.66 43.32
C GLU A 512 -57.13 166.57 44.48
N GLU A 513 -56.74 166.24 45.72
CA GLU A 513 -57.07 167.01 46.93
C GLU A 513 -56.31 168.36 47.03
N CYS A 514 -55.14 168.47 46.40
CA CYS A 514 -54.45 169.75 46.21
C CYS A 514 -55.15 170.62 45.14
N VAL A 515 -55.58 170.03 44.02
CA VAL A 515 -56.29 170.73 42.95
C VAL A 515 -57.66 171.24 43.44
N SER A 516 -58.39 170.45 44.23
CA SER A 516 -59.68 170.87 44.80
C SER A 516 -59.55 172.12 45.69
N ARG A 517 -58.59 172.14 46.64
CA ARG A 517 -58.35 173.31 47.51
C ARG A 517 -58.00 174.58 46.73
N LEU A 518 -57.09 174.47 45.76
CA LEU A 518 -56.71 175.61 44.91
C LEU A 518 -57.88 176.14 44.07
N THR A 519 -58.88 175.30 43.79
CA THR A 519 -60.10 175.71 43.07
C THR A 519 -61.08 176.47 43.98
N GLU A 520 -61.21 176.05 45.24
CA GLU A 520 -62.04 176.74 46.25
C GLU A 520 -61.48 178.14 46.62
N ASP A 521 -60.16 178.24 46.83
CA ASP A 521 -59.50 179.53 47.13
C ASP A 521 -59.70 180.56 46.00
N LEU A 522 -59.73 180.10 44.74
CA LEU A 522 -59.88 180.95 43.56
C LEU A 522 -61.33 181.45 43.39
N GLN A 523 -62.33 180.61 43.70
CA GLN A 523 -63.74 181.03 43.74
C GLN A 523 -64.01 182.04 44.86
N GLN A 524 -63.42 181.84 46.05
CA GLN A 524 -63.53 182.82 47.15
C GLN A 524 -62.87 184.17 46.83
N ALA A 525 -61.84 184.19 45.97
CA ALA A 525 -61.22 185.42 45.50
C ALA A 525 -62.15 186.18 44.51
N GLU A 526 -62.73 185.48 43.53
CA GLU A 526 -63.66 186.11 42.56
C GLU A 526 -64.92 186.67 43.23
N GLU A 527 -65.49 185.98 44.23
CA GLU A 527 -66.70 186.48 44.91
C GLU A 527 -66.42 187.66 45.85
N ARG A 528 -65.22 187.75 46.43
CA ARG A 528 -64.76 188.96 47.13
C ARG A 528 -64.64 190.16 46.19
N GLU A 529 -64.06 189.96 45.00
CA GLU A 529 -63.91 191.04 44.01
C GLU A 529 -65.28 191.49 43.46
N ARG A 530 -66.19 190.54 43.21
CA ARG A 530 -67.56 190.81 42.74
C ARG A 530 -68.39 191.65 43.74
N ILE A 531 -68.18 191.51 45.04
CA ILE A 531 -68.86 192.29 46.08
C ILE A 531 -68.22 193.68 46.24
N LEU A 532 -66.89 193.79 46.15
CA LEU A 532 -66.16 195.07 46.26
C LEU A 532 -66.51 196.07 45.14
N VAL A 533 -66.91 195.58 43.96
CA VAL A 533 -67.37 196.44 42.84
C VAL A 533 -68.82 196.92 43.01
N ALA A 534 -69.66 196.18 43.76
CA ALA A 534 -71.09 196.48 43.89
C ALA A 534 -71.40 197.53 44.97
N PHE A 535 -70.63 197.61 46.06
CA PHE A 535 -70.87 198.54 47.17
C PHE A 535 -69.56 199.11 47.76
N PRO A 536 -69.11 200.31 47.33
CA PRO A 536 -67.86 200.92 47.81
C PRO A 536 -67.85 201.35 49.30
N GLU A 537 -68.99 201.35 49.99
CA GLU A 537 -69.13 201.91 51.35
C GLU A 537 -68.97 200.89 52.50
N LEU A 538 -68.72 199.61 52.20
CA LEU A 538 -68.45 198.55 53.18
C LEU A 538 -67.19 197.78 52.74
N ASN A 539 -66.04 198.04 53.35
CA ASN A 539 -65.81 197.60 54.72
C ASN A 539 -65.07 198.63 55.61
N GLN A 540 -65.45 198.69 56.89
CA GLN A 540 -64.92 199.64 57.87
C GLN A 540 -63.93 198.97 58.83
N GLN A 541 -62.81 199.66 59.13
CA GLN A 541 -62.20 199.60 60.45
C GLN A 541 -62.04 201.01 61.05
N HIS A 542 -62.67 201.17 62.21
CA HIS A 542 -62.53 202.24 63.19
C HIS A 542 -61.57 201.74 64.30
N THR A 543 -60.74 202.50 65.04
CA THR A 543 -60.12 203.85 64.90
C THR A 543 -59.07 204.03 66.04
N THR A 544 -58.38 205.20 66.09
CA THR A 544 -57.70 205.85 67.27
C THR A 544 -56.15 205.69 67.39
N PRO A 545 -55.40 206.57 68.12
CA PRO A 545 -54.75 207.75 67.52
C PRO A 545 -53.31 208.09 68.02
N GLN A 546 -52.69 209.19 67.53
CA GLN A 546 -51.98 210.28 68.28
C GLN A 546 -50.82 210.99 67.52
N SER A 547 -50.35 212.12 68.08
CA SER A 547 -49.38 213.11 67.53
C SER A 547 -47.95 212.97 68.09
N THR A 548 -46.98 213.73 67.56
CA THR A 548 -45.60 213.83 68.09
C THR A 548 -45.00 215.19 67.71
N GLY A 549 -44.96 216.17 68.62
CA GLY A 549 -44.26 216.07 69.91
C GLY A 549 -42.91 216.81 69.95
N ASP A 550 -42.49 217.47 68.86
CA ASP A 550 -41.56 218.60 68.94
C ASP A 550 -42.36 219.87 68.66
N VAL A 551 -42.29 220.85 69.57
CA VAL A 551 -43.06 222.10 69.47
C VAL A 551 -42.64 222.93 68.24
N LEU A 552 -41.40 222.80 67.74
CA LEU A 552 -40.98 223.45 66.50
C LEU A 552 -41.48 222.71 65.24
N CYS A 553 -41.34 221.38 65.16
CA CYS A 553 -41.93 220.60 64.07
C CYS A 553 -43.46 220.61 64.07
N ASP A 554 -44.14 220.52 65.22
CA ASP A 554 -45.60 220.70 65.35
C ASP A 554 -46.02 222.09 64.83
N MET A 555 -45.19 223.12 65.04
CA MET A 555 -45.42 224.47 64.52
C MET A 555 -45.07 224.62 63.02
N GLU A 556 -44.08 223.91 62.48
CA GLU A 556 -43.76 223.92 61.04
C GLU A 556 -44.75 223.09 60.23
N GLN A 557 -45.20 221.93 60.75
CA GLN A 557 -46.34 221.19 60.24
C GLN A 557 -47.60 222.06 60.31
N GLN A 558 -47.84 222.79 61.42
CA GLN A 558 -48.90 223.82 61.48
C GLN A 558 -48.68 224.97 60.48
N LEU A 559 -47.45 225.35 60.09
CA LEU A 559 -47.20 226.43 59.11
C LEU A 559 -47.39 225.99 57.65
N LYS A 560 -46.99 224.76 57.29
CA LYS A 560 -47.32 224.15 55.99
C LYS A 560 -48.82 223.84 55.88
N VAL A 561 -49.46 223.43 56.98
CA VAL A 561 -50.92 223.21 57.00
C VAL A 561 -51.70 224.53 57.13
N ASN A 562 -51.17 225.58 57.78
CA ASN A 562 -51.73 226.94 57.70
C ASN A 562 -51.61 227.51 56.29
N SER A 563 -50.57 227.19 55.52
CA SER A 563 -50.45 227.60 54.11
C SER A 563 -51.26 226.74 53.14
N MET A 564 -51.54 225.45 53.42
CA MET A 564 -52.59 224.70 52.72
C MET A 564 -54.00 225.23 53.07
N ARG A 565 -54.24 225.59 54.33
CA ARG A 565 -55.51 226.16 54.81
C ARG A 565 -55.73 227.58 54.28
N ILE A 566 -54.69 228.40 54.12
CA ILE A 566 -54.75 229.68 53.39
C ILE A 566 -55.14 229.44 51.93
N ARG A 567 -54.59 228.43 51.26
CA ARG A 567 -54.91 228.16 49.85
C ARG A 567 -56.36 227.70 49.64
N VAL A 568 -56.89 226.89 50.56
CA VAL A 568 -58.33 226.56 50.58
C VAL A 568 -59.16 227.79 50.96
N LEU A 569 -58.74 228.63 51.91
CA LEU A 569 -59.40 229.91 52.20
C LEU A 569 -59.31 230.94 51.06
N GLU A 570 -58.32 230.86 50.16
CA GLU A 570 -58.23 231.71 48.97
C GLU A 570 -59.16 231.20 47.86
N GLN A 571 -59.19 229.88 47.61
CA GLN A 571 -60.09 229.29 46.62
C GLN A 571 -61.55 229.23 47.11
N GLU A 572 -61.79 229.17 48.42
CA GLU A 572 -63.09 229.38 49.04
C GLU A 572 -63.42 230.87 49.22
N ASN A 573 -62.45 231.80 49.37
CA ASN A 573 -62.74 233.23 49.15
C ASN A 573 -63.08 233.52 47.69
N ALA A 574 -62.60 232.73 46.72
CA ALA A 574 -63.11 232.78 45.34
C ALA A 574 -64.49 232.11 45.21
N SER A 575 -64.73 230.98 45.90
CA SER A 575 -66.06 230.35 45.97
C SER A 575 -67.09 231.24 46.69
N LEU A 576 -66.68 232.06 47.67
CA LEU A 576 -67.52 232.97 48.46
C LEU A 576 -67.58 234.37 47.86
N THR A 577 -66.56 234.92 47.22
CA THR A 577 -66.75 236.10 46.33
C THR A 577 -67.69 235.75 45.17
N LYS A 578 -67.84 234.46 44.85
CA LYS A 578 -68.81 233.91 43.88
C LYS A 578 -70.12 233.38 44.51
N THR A 579 -70.25 233.27 45.84
CA THR A 579 -71.48 232.77 46.50
C THR A 579 -72.00 233.56 47.72
N LEU A 580 -71.32 234.58 48.23
CA LEU A 580 -72.00 235.80 48.71
C LEU A 580 -72.68 236.55 47.53
N ALA A 581 -72.33 236.16 46.30
CA ALA A 581 -73.10 236.44 45.09
C ALA A 581 -74.16 235.37 44.75
N LYS A 582 -74.40 234.34 45.60
CA LYS A 582 -75.41 233.26 45.33
C LYS A 582 -76.12 232.63 46.53
N LEU A 583 -75.45 232.18 47.61
CA LEU A 583 -76.11 231.90 48.91
C LEU A 583 -76.07 233.09 49.90
N LYS A 584 -76.01 234.31 49.35
CA LYS A 584 -77.03 235.34 49.69
C LYS A 584 -78.47 234.83 49.48
N ASP A 585 -78.58 233.74 48.72
CA ASP A 585 -79.63 232.75 48.56
C ASP A 585 -80.05 231.96 49.84
N ALA A 586 -79.10 231.42 50.65
CA ALA A 586 -79.40 230.52 51.80
C ALA A 586 -78.28 230.25 52.85
N GLN A 587 -78.40 230.88 54.03
CA GLN A 587 -78.55 230.13 55.27
C GLN A 587 -80.03 230.23 55.69
N SER A 588 -80.85 229.25 55.29
CA SER A 588 -82.16 229.00 55.91
C SER A 588 -82.75 227.63 55.49
N ILE A 589 -82.89 226.72 56.46
CA ILE A 589 -83.81 225.54 56.48
C ILE A 589 -83.40 224.32 55.60
N ARG A 590 -83.46 223.01 55.98
CA ARG A 590 -84.10 222.12 57.00
C ARG A 590 -85.41 221.37 56.60
N LEU A 591 -85.42 220.05 56.91
CA LEU A 591 -86.54 219.22 57.44
C LEU A 591 -87.75 218.73 56.59
N SER A 592 -88.00 217.41 56.71
CA SER A 592 -89.28 216.72 57.07
C SER A 592 -90.38 216.36 56.03
N GLN A 593 -91.02 215.19 56.30
CA GLN A 593 -92.45 214.78 56.13
C GLN A 593 -93.20 214.92 54.78
N GLN A 594 -94.07 213.92 54.48
CA GLN A 594 -95.25 213.93 53.57
C GLN A 594 -95.07 214.18 52.04
N SER A 595 -95.79 213.38 51.23
CA SER A 595 -96.18 213.56 49.80
C SER A 595 -95.21 213.20 48.63
N ALA A 596 -95.81 212.68 47.53
CA ALA A 596 -95.30 212.49 46.14
C ALA A 596 -94.02 211.64 45.90
N GLY A 597 -93.70 211.11 44.70
CA GLY A 597 -94.45 210.97 43.43
C GLY A 597 -93.56 210.64 42.19
N THR A 598 -94.18 210.11 41.12
CA THR A 598 -93.80 210.16 39.67
C THR A 598 -92.49 209.56 39.10
N GLY A 599 -92.63 208.89 37.93
CA GLY A 599 -91.68 208.91 36.80
C GLY A 599 -90.80 207.65 36.61
N ASP A 600 -90.65 207.06 35.43
CA ASP A 600 -91.30 207.36 34.14
C ASP A 600 -91.40 206.10 33.24
N VAL A 601 -92.37 206.12 32.33
CA VAL A 601 -92.70 205.06 31.36
C VAL A 601 -92.36 205.58 29.97
N LEU A 602 -91.65 204.82 29.12
CA LEU A 602 -91.99 204.59 27.69
C LEU A 602 -90.90 203.85 26.88
N CYS A 603 -89.61 203.96 27.23
CA CYS A 603 -88.55 203.74 26.21
C CYS A 603 -88.20 202.27 25.88
N ASP A 604 -88.07 201.37 26.86
CA ASP A 604 -87.62 199.99 26.59
C ASP A 604 -88.75 198.97 26.32
N MET A 605 -90.02 199.40 26.42
CA MET A 605 -91.17 198.48 26.28
C MET A 605 -91.54 198.16 24.82
N GLU A 606 -90.84 198.73 23.84
CA GLU A 606 -91.06 198.46 22.41
C GLU A 606 -89.98 197.55 21.76
N GLN A 607 -88.81 197.40 22.40
CA GLN A 607 -87.59 196.82 21.79
C GLN A 607 -87.18 195.42 22.28
N GLN A 608 -88.13 194.54 22.59
CA GLN A 608 -88.39 193.38 21.71
C GLN A 608 -89.57 192.51 22.20
N LEU A 609 -90.81 192.96 21.94
CA LEU A 609 -92.04 192.15 21.94
C LEU A 609 -92.05 191.00 20.88
N LYS A 610 -90.87 190.63 20.36
CA LYS A 610 -90.61 189.77 19.20
C LYS A 610 -89.90 188.47 19.55
N VAL A 611 -89.33 188.33 20.76
CA VAL A 611 -88.64 187.11 21.22
C VAL A 611 -89.52 186.28 22.16
N ASN A 612 -90.30 186.94 23.03
CA ASN A 612 -91.27 186.27 23.91
C ASN A 612 -92.40 185.55 23.14
N SER A 613 -92.65 185.90 21.88
CA SER A 613 -93.66 185.26 21.01
C SER A 613 -93.24 183.90 20.43
N MET A 614 -91.95 183.53 20.53
CA MET A 614 -91.44 182.20 20.15
C MET A 614 -91.28 181.28 21.35
N ARG A 615 -90.85 181.81 22.51
CA ARG A 615 -90.51 181.02 23.70
C ARG A 615 -91.73 180.46 24.45
N ILE A 616 -92.93 181.02 24.19
CA ILE A 616 -94.20 180.59 24.80
C ILE A 616 -94.91 179.53 23.94
N ARG A 617 -94.83 179.58 22.61
CA ARG A 617 -95.60 178.67 21.73
C ARG A 617 -95.13 177.21 21.70
N VAL A 618 -93.94 176.89 22.22
CA VAL A 618 -93.41 175.51 22.31
C VAL A 618 -93.62 174.92 23.71
N LEU A 619 -93.66 175.75 24.77
CA LEU A 619 -94.00 175.29 26.13
C LEU A 619 -95.46 174.82 26.27
N GLU A 620 -96.33 175.15 25.31
CA GLU A 620 -97.78 174.89 25.41
C GLU A 620 -98.26 173.67 24.60
N GLN A 621 -97.52 173.16 23.60
CA GLN A 621 -98.00 172.04 22.76
C GLN A 621 -97.59 170.63 23.24
N GLU A 622 -96.42 170.44 23.87
CA GLU A 622 -96.06 169.11 24.42
C GLU A 622 -96.60 168.87 25.85
N ASN A 623 -96.84 169.94 26.63
CA ASN A 623 -97.61 169.86 27.88
C ASN A 623 -99.03 169.31 27.67
N ALA A 624 -99.61 169.41 26.46
CA ALA A 624 -100.94 168.90 26.15
C ALA A 624 -101.04 167.35 26.12
N SER A 625 -99.93 166.65 25.88
CA SER A 625 -99.90 165.18 25.76
C SER A 625 -98.93 164.48 26.72
N LEU A 626 -98.42 165.24 27.70
CA LEU A 626 -98.10 164.75 29.05
C LEU A 626 -99.32 164.02 29.67
N THR A 627 -100.51 164.54 29.36
CA THR A 627 -101.81 163.95 29.69
C THR A 627 -102.18 162.76 28.81
N LYS A 628 -102.74 161.70 29.42
CA LYS A 628 -103.37 160.52 28.74
C LYS A 628 -102.47 159.49 28.03
N THR A 629 -101.17 159.41 28.29
CA THR A 629 -100.56 158.08 28.57
C THR A 629 -100.42 157.80 30.08
N LEU A 630 -100.80 158.79 30.88
CA LEU A 630 -101.75 158.69 32.01
C LEU A 630 -103.05 157.88 31.72
N ALA A 631 -103.14 157.20 30.58
CA ALA A 631 -104.14 156.19 30.21
C ALA A 631 -103.49 154.96 29.53
N LYS A 632 -102.26 154.59 29.92
CA LYS A 632 -101.95 153.16 30.20
C LYS A 632 -102.47 152.70 31.57
N LEU A 633 -103.10 153.63 32.31
CA LEU A 633 -104.34 153.42 33.06
C LEU A 633 -105.58 153.27 32.13
N LYS A 634 -105.37 152.89 30.87
CA LYS A 634 -105.98 151.69 30.32
C LYS A 634 -104.85 150.69 30.03
N ASP A 635 -104.58 149.67 30.85
CA ASP A 635 -105.48 148.89 31.69
C ASP A 635 -106.80 148.52 31.01
N ALA A 636 -106.92 147.24 30.70
CA ALA A 636 -108.22 146.62 30.46
C ALA A 636 -109.11 147.19 29.32
N GLN A 637 -108.54 147.67 28.20
CA GLN A 637 -109.34 147.83 26.96
C GLN A 637 -108.52 147.83 25.66
N SER A 638 -108.63 146.75 24.86
CA SER A 638 -108.23 146.61 23.44
C SER A 638 -106.78 147.01 23.09
N ILE A 639 -105.86 146.07 22.86
CA ILE A 639 -105.69 145.21 21.67
C ILE A 639 -104.89 143.97 22.15
N ARG A 640 -105.28 142.70 22.01
CA ARG A 640 -106.25 142.01 21.14
C ARG A 640 -105.93 142.09 19.64
N LEU A 641 -105.38 140.98 19.11
CA LEU A 641 -105.05 140.66 17.68
C LEU A 641 -103.65 141.12 17.24
N SER A 642 -102.83 140.33 16.51
CA SER A 642 -102.97 138.96 15.94
C SER A 642 -101.58 138.42 15.48
N GLN A 643 -101.09 137.24 15.91
CA GLN A 643 -101.20 135.88 15.32
C GLN A 643 -100.10 135.43 14.31
N GLN A 644 -99.53 134.23 14.58
CA GLN A 644 -99.29 133.07 13.66
C GLN A 644 -98.25 133.13 12.50
N SER A 645 -97.68 132.03 11.94
CA SER A 645 -97.32 130.66 12.42
C SER A 645 -96.71 129.79 11.27
N ALA A 646 -95.80 128.82 11.56
CA ALA A 646 -95.38 127.67 10.69
C ALA A 646 -94.78 128.01 9.28
N GLY A 647 -94.23 127.15 8.40
CA GLY A 647 -93.91 125.70 8.25
C GLY A 647 -93.45 125.47 6.77
N GLN A 648 -92.92 124.36 6.23
CA GLN A 648 -92.44 123.02 6.68
C GLN A 648 -91.56 122.38 5.56
N THR A 649 -90.90 121.22 5.79
CA THR A 649 -89.98 120.49 4.86
C THR A 649 -90.63 119.29 4.12
N PRO A 650 -90.05 118.77 3.01
CA PRO A 650 -89.56 117.36 2.99
C PRO A 650 -88.40 117.05 1.99
N GLY A 651 -87.86 115.80 1.97
CA GLY A 651 -87.20 115.21 0.78
C GLY A 651 -85.91 114.36 1.00
N PRO A 652 -85.71 113.20 0.32
CA PRO A 652 -84.54 112.31 0.53
C PRO A 652 -83.69 111.99 -0.74
N ASP A 653 -82.79 111.00 -0.61
CA ASP A 653 -82.30 110.02 -1.60
C ASP A 653 -80.82 110.04 -2.10
N SER A 654 -80.40 108.84 -2.48
CA SER A 654 -79.15 108.24 -2.99
C SER A 654 -78.25 109.01 -3.98
N GLY A 655 -76.95 108.65 -4.06
CA GLY A 655 -76.13 108.91 -5.28
C GLY A 655 -74.61 108.89 -5.13
N SER A 656 -73.91 108.35 -6.14
CA SER A 656 -72.44 108.27 -6.28
C SER A 656 -71.85 109.44 -7.09
N SER A 657 -70.50 109.46 -7.24
CA SER A 657 -69.70 110.23 -8.25
C SER A 657 -69.55 111.74 -7.95
N GLU A 658 -68.45 112.46 -8.27
CA GLU A 658 -67.06 112.19 -8.74
C GLU A 658 -66.35 113.59 -8.88
N VAL A 659 -65.10 113.67 -9.41
CA VAL A 659 -64.46 114.90 -9.99
C VAL A 659 -64.00 115.99 -8.97
N ASP A 660 -62.81 116.62 -8.98
CA ASP A 660 -61.58 116.51 -9.82
C ASP A 660 -60.33 117.13 -9.13
N ARG A 661 -59.11 116.78 -9.63
CA ARG A 661 -57.86 117.60 -9.72
C ARG A 661 -57.27 118.32 -8.46
N ARG A 662 -55.93 118.50 -8.29
CA ARG A 662 -54.77 118.49 -9.22
C ARG A 662 -53.42 118.46 -8.46
N LYS A 663 -52.40 117.73 -8.97
CA LYS A 663 -50.92 118.02 -8.88
C LYS A 663 -50.23 117.96 -7.49
N ARG A 664 -48.95 117.57 -7.31
CA ARG A 664 -47.88 117.03 -8.21
C ARG A 664 -46.69 116.45 -7.39
N THR A 665 -46.05 115.37 -7.87
CA THR A 665 -44.58 115.01 -7.73
C THR A 665 -43.96 114.80 -6.32
N THR A 666 -42.98 113.91 -6.06
CA THR A 666 -42.02 113.18 -6.94
C THR A 666 -41.43 111.92 -6.25
N SER A 667 -41.12 110.85 -7.02
CA SER A 667 -40.03 109.83 -6.89
C SER A 667 -39.65 109.20 -5.52
N SER A 668 -39.25 107.93 -5.35
CA SER A 668 -38.96 106.74 -6.20
C SER A 668 -38.42 105.62 -5.26
N ALA A 669 -38.44 104.30 -5.51
CA ALA A 669 -39.09 103.45 -6.50
C ALA A 669 -38.99 101.96 -6.06
N SER A 670 -39.80 101.07 -6.67
CA SER A 670 -39.64 99.60 -6.84
C SER A 670 -39.44 98.70 -5.59
N ALA A 671 -40.34 97.76 -5.24
CA ALA A 671 -40.86 96.57 -5.99
C ALA A 671 -39.90 95.35 -5.92
N SER A 672 -40.33 94.08 -5.84
CA SER A 672 -41.68 93.48 -5.68
C SER A 672 -41.60 91.94 -5.59
N SER A 673 -42.64 91.31 -5.04
CA SER A 673 -43.22 90.01 -5.48
C SER A 673 -42.38 88.71 -5.44
N SER A 674 -42.94 87.69 -4.78
CA SER A 674 -42.94 86.32 -5.35
C SER A 674 -44.22 85.58 -4.95
N ALA A 675 -44.73 84.75 -5.86
CA ALA A 675 -45.85 83.84 -5.65
C ALA A 675 -45.66 82.58 -6.51
N HIS A 676 -46.35 81.48 -6.13
CA HIS A 676 -46.34 80.17 -6.79
C HIS A 676 -45.02 79.35 -6.61
N HIS A 677 -44.99 78.02 -6.73
CA HIS A 677 -45.92 77.12 -7.44
C HIS A 677 -46.03 75.69 -6.82
N HIS A 678 -46.82 74.83 -7.46
CA HIS A 678 -47.26 73.51 -6.99
C HIS A 678 -46.35 72.30 -7.37
N GLN A 679 -46.68 71.17 -6.73
CA GLN A 679 -46.82 69.81 -7.30
C GLN A 679 -45.63 68.84 -7.33
N ALA A 680 -45.92 67.66 -6.77
CA ALA A 680 -45.20 66.41 -7.00
C ALA A 680 -46.06 65.46 -7.87
N LEU A 681 -45.40 64.60 -8.65
CA LEU A 681 -46.06 63.54 -9.43
C LEU A 681 -45.39 62.18 -9.19
N ARG A 682 -46.20 61.25 -8.65
CA ARG A 682 -46.37 59.85 -9.04
C ARG A 682 -45.30 59.17 -9.92
N LEU A 683 -44.80 57.99 -9.50
CA LEU A 683 -45.26 56.67 -10.01
C LEU A 683 -44.48 55.48 -9.43
N SER A 684 -45.16 54.34 -9.37
CA SER A 684 -44.63 52.96 -9.24
C SER A 684 -44.16 52.40 -10.59
N VAL A 685 -43.31 51.34 -10.61
CA VAL A 685 -43.40 50.16 -11.53
C VAL A 685 -42.24 49.15 -11.36
N VAL A 686 -42.52 47.89 -11.71
CA VAL A 686 -41.71 46.63 -11.75
C VAL A 686 -42.31 45.82 -12.95
N PRO A 687 -41.58 45.06 -13.82
CA PRO A 687 -40.46 44.14 -13.54
C PRO A 687 -39.28 44.14 -14.57
N ASP A 688 -38.43 43.10 -14.47
CA ASP A 688 -37.68 42.36 -15.53
C ASP A 688 -36.68 43.05 -16.48
N ALA A 689 -35.47 42.46 -16.56
CA ALA A 689 -35.00 41.77 -17.78
C ALA A 689 -33.74 40.90 -17.50
N GLU A 690 -33.85 39.61 -17.85
CA GLU A 690 -32.87 38.74 -18.55
C GLU A 690 -31.35 38.96 -18.31
N ASP A 691 -30.64 37.99 -17.73
CA ASP A 691 -30.23 36.69 -18.31
C ASP A 691 -28.89 36.74 -19.06
N THR A 692 -27.79 36.57 -18.32
CA THR A 692 -26.54 35.96 -18.84
C THR A 692 -25.59 35.62 -17.68
N TYR A 693 -25.72 34.41 -17.14
CA TYR A 693 -24.61 33.44 -17.01
C TYR A 693 -25.07 32.16 -16.30
N GLN A 694 -25.84 31.38 -17.07
CA GLN A 694 -25.61 29.94 -17.20
C GLN A 694 -25.45 29.11 -15.92
N LYS A 695 -26.60 28.67 -15.41
CA LYS A 695 -26.78 27.31 -14.90
C LYS A 695 -26.28 26.28 -15.93
N LEU A 696 -25.01 25.90 -15.88
CA LEU A 696 -24.45 24.86 -16.76
C LEU A 696 -23.52 23.88 -16.04
N ARG A 697 -24.02 23.32 -14.92
CA ARG A 697 -23.88 21.90 -14.53
C ARG A 697 -24.45 21.66 -13.12
N GLN A 698 -25.75 21.34 -13.07
CA GLN A 698 -26.26 20.44 -12.03
C GLN A 698 -26.37 19.03 -12.60
N ALA A 699 -25.99 18.06 -11.77
CA ALA A 699 -26.53 16.70 -11.70
C ALA A 699 -26.87 15.96 -13.01
N ALA A 700 -26.00 15.01 -13.37
CA ALA A 700 -26.46 13.74 -13.91
C ALA A 700 -25.77 12.58 -13.16
N ARG A 701 -26.57 11.93 -12.30
CA ARG A 701 -26.87 10.48 -12.28
C ARG A 701 -25.71 9.47 -12.22
N ALA A 702 -25.84 8.34 -11.52
CA ALA A 702 -26.79 7.89 -10.48
C ALA A 702 -26.30 6.52 -9.96
N HIS A 703 -26.84 6.07 -8.81
CA HIS A 703 -26.82 4.66 -8.37
C HIS A 703 -25.43 4.06 -8.10
N SER A 704 -25.27 2.92 -7.42
CA SER A 704 -26.06 2.21 -6.40
C SER A 704 -25.23 0.98 -6.06
N THR A 705 -25.23 0.52 -4.79
CA THR A 705 -24.75 -0.82 -4.38
C THR A 705 -23.27 -1.17 -4.69
N GLY A 706 -22.58 -1.98 -3.90
CA GLY A 706 -23.03 -2.71 -2.73
C GLY A 706 -21.88 -3.36 -1.97
N THR A 707 -22.26 -4.21 -1.02
CA THR A 707 -21.43 -4.92 -0.06
C THR A 707 -20.58 -6.06 -0.64
N HIS A 708 -19.59 -6.46 0.16
CA HIS A 708 -18.77 -7.69 0.11
C HIS A 708 -17.57 -7.67 -0.85
N ARG A 709 -16.32 -7.77 -0.36
CA ARG A 709 -15.66 -8.72 0.59
C ARG A 709 -15.24 -10.01 -0.12
N ARG A 710 -13.91 -10.17 -0.22
CA ARG A 710 -13.19 -11.25 -0.90
C ARG A 710 -13.49 -12.65 -0.34
N ARG A 711 -13.52 -13.61 -1.26
CA ARG A 711 -12.82 -14.92 -1.29
C ARG A 711 -12.65 -15.69 0.03
N LYS A 712 -13.15 -16.91 0.05
CA LYS A 712 -12.31 -18.00 -0.47
C LYS A 712 -12.69 -18.26 -1.92
#